data_AF-A0A368N9G2-F1
#
_entry.id   AF-A0A368N9G2-F1
#
_cell.length_a   1.000
_cell.length_b   1.000
_cell.length_c   1.000
_cell.angle_alpha   90.00
_cell.angle_beta   90.00
_cell.angle_gamma   90.00
#
_symmetry.space_group_name_H-M   'P 1'
#
loop_
_entity.id
_entity.type
_entity.pdbx_description
1 polymer ?
#
loop_
_entity_poly.entity_id
_entity_poly.type
_entity_poly.pdbx_seq_one_letter_code
_entity_poly.pdbx_strand_id
1 'polypeptide(L)'
;MEYGLVVRWLVAYGVLAGLGRPVAARLCSTLPGRGVGFALPTALVVVGTVGYWVGHLTFGPVTLAAALAVLIGLAALTGLDGDALRERRLELADGVRPTRRNAEASVVFLAAFLFLVAVRAVDPAVYPIGGEKFLDFGLLQALERATVLPPEDVWFANDPVAYYYGGHLLTALLADLTATPTRFAYNLSLAGFYATLVTAAYGLAGAIARGRADAWRPAALAAAFFVGAASNLVTVSRLVVAALPPSLQRDVAAAVAARSRYSTEGVLGGVDAFSYWTASRVVPGTINEFPLFAWLNGDLHAHMMGTPFLLLGAALAFALYRTPSRDLRRRRLLAFVVVPLLAGLQTVIDTWSMPSLFGLLFLAVALGPADPWSMLSERVAAWRRRRDDGPLLDEFGHLVGALGVAGVAGVLGGALAVPFLLGAGAGREVAFLAAAERTSLPGLLLVHGAFVVTFYAYLLDRLSVDRSLPLLVGVAALGLLAATAALPVAVVVGPLLVFGWVACRTDRPVGFETVLIVAGAGLVAIVELVYVKEQAGPLRMNTVFKTYMQVWVLWGTAAGAALPAFVRWAGGADAPSLPGTRSRWLRATLAVAVVVATVPYAGLALSAHFDASTDPTLDATRFVERDHPDEAPAIAYVDGLSGRPTLLSAPATGRYPGPNGDYPAPPGMYSWDSSPAASLTGVPTVAGWGHEIGYRGSAPYLGRVRDVDDAYTGSPERTVAVLDRYGVEYVWVGPAERARYGSVTFAGVEGLTPVFRNEAVTIYRVDEDELGVA
;
A
#
# COMPACT_ATOMS: atom_id res chain seq x y z
N MET A 1 13.68 5.10 -25.02
CA MET A 1 12.96 3.95 -24.46
C MET A 1 13.89 2.81 -24.11
N GLU A 2 13.92 2.49 -22.82
CA GLU A 2 14.92 1.66 -22.14
C GLU A 2 14.52 0.18 -22.14
N TYR A 3 14.14 -0.34 -23.32
CA TYR A 3 13.57 -1.70 -23.46
C TYR A 3 14.46 -2.82 -22.89
N GLY A 4 15.79 -2.65 -22.95
CA GLY A 4 16.74 -3.60 -22.35
C GLY A 4 16.55 -3.74 -20.83
N LEU A 5 16.30 -2.64 -20.12
CA LEU A 5 16.01 -2.66 -18.68
C LEU A 5 14.66 -3.32 -18.40
N VAL A 6 13.65 -3.03 -19.21
CA VAL A 6 12.31 -3.66 -19.11
C VAL A 6 12.42 -5.18 -19.21
N VAL A 7 13.14 -5.70 -20.20
CA VAL A 7 13.36 -7.15 -20.36
C VAL A 7 14.16 -7.73 -19.20
N ARG A 8 15.21 -7.02 -18.74
CA ARG A 8 16.04 -7.46 -17.61
C ARG A 8 15.22 -7.64 -16.33
N TRP A 9 14.37 -6.67 -16.01
CA TRP A 9 13.49 -6.74 -14.84
C TRP A 9 12.41 -7.80 -14.99
N LEU A 10 11.83 -7.99 -16.19
CA LEU A 10 10.91 -9.10 -16.46
C LEU A 10 11.57 -10.46 -16.20
N VAL A 11 12.81 -10.65 -16.64
CA VAL A 11 13.59 -11.88 -16.37
C VAL A 11 13.85 -12.04 -14.88
N ALA A 12 14.27 -10.98 -14.19
CA ALA A 12 14.52 -11.02 -12.75
C ALA A 12 13.25 -11.41 -11.97
N TYR A 13 12.11 -10.79 -12.26
CA TYR A 13 10.82 -11.16 -11.66
C TYR A 13 10.42 -12.59 -12.00
N GLY A 14 10.64 -13.04 -13.24
CA GLY A 14 10.37 -14.41 -13.67
C GLY A 14 11.21 -15.44 -12.90
N VAL A 15 12.51 -15.18 -12.70
CA VAL A 15 13.41 -16.04 -11.93
C VAL A 15 13.00 -16.07 -10.46
N LEU A 16 12.77 -14.91 -9.85
CA LEU A 16 12.32 -14.82 -8.45
C LEU A 16 10.97 -15.53 -8.26
N ALA A 17 10.01 -15.36 -9.17
CA ALA A 17 8.76 -16.10 -9.15
C ALA A 17 8.99 -17.61 -9.30
N GLY A 18 9.90 -18.04 -10.17
CA GLY A 18 10.30 -19.44 -10.31
C GLY A 18 10.82 -20.04 -9.01
N LEU A 19 11.68 -19.32 -8.30
CA LEU A 19 12.24 -19.72 -7.00
C LEU A 19 11.22 -19.65 -5.86
N GLY A 20 10.30 -18.67 -5.88
CA GLY A 20 9.23 -18.55 -4.88
C GLY A 20 8.10 -19.56 -5.06
N ARG A 21 7.92 -20.11 -6.27
CA ARG A 21 6.81 -21.01 -6.61
C ARG A 21 6.76 -22.31 -5.78
N PRO A 22 7.87 -23.01 -5.50
CA PRO A 22 7.88 -24.16 -4.59
C PRO A 22 7.35 -23.85 -3.19
N VAL A 23 7.84 -22.77 -2.59
CA VAL A 23 7.44 -22.33 -1.24
C VAL A 23 5.95 -21.98 -1.24
N ALA A 24 5.50 -21.16 -2.20
CA ALA A 24 4.09 -20.82 -2.37
C ALA A 24 3.20 -22.07 -2.57
N ALA A 25 3.68 -23.09 -3.29
CA ALA A 25 2.98 -24.36 -3.48
C ALA A 25 2.67 -25.08 -2.17
N ARG A 26 3.66 -25.13 -1.28
CA ARG A 26 3.55 -25.84 0.00
C ARG A 26 2.70 -25.06 0.98
N LEU A 27 2.86 -23.74 1.03
CA LEU A 27 2.05 -22.85 1.87
C LEU A 27 0.58 -22.82 1.43
N CYS A 28 0.31 -22.88 0.12
CA CYS A 28 -1.03 -22.87 -0.46
C CYS A 28 -1.50 -24.26 -0.93
N SER A 29 -0.97 -25.36 -0.39
CA SER A 29 -1.24 -26.72 -0.90
C SER A 29 -2.71 -27.14 -0.80
N THR A 30 -3.49 -26.51 0.10
CA THR A 30 -4.93 -26.69 0.26
C THR A 30 -5.76 -25.89 -0.74
N LEU A 31 -5.14 -24.97 -1.47
CA LEU A 31 -5.81 -24.09 -2.44
C LEU A 31 -5.77 -24.69 -3.86
N PRO A 32 -6.84 -24.54 -4.65
CA PRO A 32 -6.78 -24.82 -6.07
C PRO A 32 -5.71 -23.95 -6.73
N GLY A 33 -4.87 -24.54 -7.58
CA GLY A 33 -3.76 -23.82 -8.21
C GLY A 33 -2.53 -23.62 -7.30
N ARG A 34 -2.56 -24.07 -6.04
CA ARG A 34 -1.38 -24.16 -5.15
C ARG A 34 -0.55 -22.87 -5.14
N GLY A 35 -1.21 -21.73 -5.02
CA GLY A 35 -0.55 -20.44 -4.85
C GLY A 35 0.13 -19.86 -6.10
N VAL A 36 -0.32 -20.19 -7.32
CA VAL A 36 0.29 -19.66 -8.57
C VAL A 36 0.45 -18.13 -8.60
N GLY A 37 -0.51 -17.37 -8.08
CA GLY A 37 -0.45 -15.90 -8.05
C GLY A 37 0.45 -15.32 -6.95
N PHE A 38 0.99 -16.18 -6.09
CA PHE A 38 1.75 -15.78 -4.88
C PHE A 38 3.22 -16.17 -4.94
N ALA A 39 3.69 -16.66 -6.08
CA ALA A 39 5.07 -17.07 -6.26
C ALA A 39 6.06 -15.91 -6.05
N LEU A 40 5.84 -14.78 -6.75
CA LEU A 40 6.68 -13.59 -6.59
C LEU A 40 6.56 -12.92 -5.21
N PRO A 41 5.36 -12.67 -4.64
CA PRO A 41 5.24 -12.18 -3.26
C PRO A 41 6.00 -13.04 -2.25
N THR A 42 5.93 -14.37 -2.39
CA THR A 42 6.64 -15.29 -1.48
C THR A 42 8.15 -15.14 -1.60
N ALA A 43 8.68 -15.01 -2.82
CA ALA A 43 10.10 -14.75 -3.04
C ALA A 43 10.53 -13.41 -2.43
N LEU A 44 9.75 -12.34 -2.66
CA LEU A 44 10.02 -11.02 -2.11
C LEU A 44 9.93 -10.99 -0.58
N VAL A 45 9.05 -11.79 0.05
CA VAL A 45 9.05 -11.93 1.52
C VAL A 45 10.35 -12.52 2.01
N VAL A 46 10.84 -13.59 1.39
CA VAL A 46 12.13 -14.19 1.79
C VAL A 46 13.27 -13.21 1.58
N VAL A 47 13.34 -12.57 0.41
CA VAL A 47 14.40 -11.61 0.07
C VAL A 47 14.36 -10.40 1.01
N GLY A 48 13.17 -9.84 1.25
CA GLY A 48 12.98 -8.69 2.13
C GLY A 48 13.26 -8.99 3.59
N THR A 49 12.80 -10.13 4.12
CA THR A 49 13.05 -10.50 5.52
C THR A 49 14.53 -10.76 5.77
N VAL A 50 15.21 -11.50 4.89
CA VAL A 50 16.65 -11.75 5.02
C VAL A 50 17.43 -10.46 4.79
N GLY A 51 17.05 -9.68 3.77
CA GLY A 51 17.70 -8.40 3.46
C GLY A 51 17.61 -7.40 4.60
N TYR A 52 16.46 -7.33 5.27
CA TYR A 52 16.26 -6.50 6.46
C TYR A 52 17.16 -6.94 7.62
N TRP A 53 17.13 -8.22 8.00
CA TRP A 53 17.89 -8.71 9.16
C TRP A 53 19.40 -8.74 8.94
N VAL A 54 19.86 -9.22 7.78
CA VAL A 54 21.29 -9.20 7.43
C VAL A 54 21.75 -7.76 7.20
N GLY A 55 20.88 -6.90 6.67
CA GLY A 55 21.11 -5.46 6.48
C GLY A 55 21.57 -4.72 7.73
N HIS A 56 21.14 -5.14 8.93
CA HIS A 56 21.60 -4.56 10.21
C HIS A 56 23.06 -4.88 10.54
N LEU A 57 23.67 -5.84 9.83
CA LEU A 57 25.08 -6.20 9.98
C LEU A 57 25.92 -5.67 8.81
N THR A 58 25.39 -5.79 7.60
CA THR A 58 25.98 -5.29 6.36
C THR A 58 24.87 -5.16 5.33
N PHE A 59 24.90 -4.08 4.53
CA PHE A 59 23.98 -3.81 3.44
C PHE A 59 24.73 -3.73 2.09
N GLY A 60 24.14 -4.26 1.02
CA GLY A 60 24.73 -4.35 -0.31
C GLY A 60 24.89 -5.80 -0.84
N PRO A 61 25.95 -6.12 -1.59
CA PRO A 61 26.06 -7.40 -2.31
C PRO A 61 26.02 -8.66 -1.42
N VAL A 62 26.61 -8.60 -0.22
CA VAL A 62 26.61 -9.73 0.73
C VAL A 62 25.19 -10.04 1.21
N THR A 63 24.43 -9.00 1.52
CA THR A 63 23.02 -9.06 1.94
C THR A 63 22.16 -9.67 0.85
N LEU A 64 22.34 -9.23 -0.39
CA LEU A 64 21.64 -9.78 -1.55
C LEU A 64 22.00 -11.26 -1.76
N ALA A 65 23.28 -11.62 -1.68
CA ALA A 65 23.73 -13.01 -1.81
C ALA A 65 23.13 -13.91 -0.72
N ALA A 66 23.09 -13.45 0.53
CA ALA A 66 22.45 -14.17 1.63
C ALA A 66 20.94 -14.36 1.39
N ALA A 67 20.25 -13.30 0.96
CA ALA A 67 18.83 -13.35 0.62
C ALA A 67 18.53 -14.36 -0.50
N LEU A 68 19.32 -14.35 -1.57
CA LEU A 68 19.18 -15.30 -2.68
C LEU A 68 19.53 -16.73 -2.26
N ALA A 69 20.56 -16.92 -1.44
CA ALA A 69 20.95 -18.24 -0.94
C ALA A 69 19.84 -18.88 -0.10
N VAL A 70 19.21 -18.10 0.80
CA VAL A 70 18.05 -18.57 1.58
C VAL A 70 16.87 -18.88 0.67
N LEU A 71 16.56 -18.02 -0.31
CA LEU A 71 15.49 -18.26 -1.27
C LEU A 71 15.72 -19.54 -2.08
N ILE A 72 16.92 -19.73 -2.63
CA ILE A 72 17.30 -20.93 -3.39
C ILE A 72 17.24 -22.18 -2.50
N GLY A 73 17.76 -22.09 -1.26
CA GLY A 73 17.71 -23.19 -0.29
C GLY A 73 16.28 -23.59 0.06
N LEU A 74 15.39 -22.62 0.31
CA LEU A 74 13.97 -22.87 0.55
C LEU A 74 13.27 -23.41 -0.70
N ALA A 75 13.60 -22.91 -1.89
CA ALA A 75 13.07 -23.40 -3.16
C ALA A 75 13.46 -24.86 -3.39
N ALA A 76 14.71 -25.24 -3.13
CA ALA A 76 15.19 -26.62 -3.21
C ALA A 76 14.49 -27.52 -2.17
N LEU A 77 14.47 -27.10 -0.91
CA LEU A 77 13.85 -27.85 0.21
C LEU A 77 12.36 -28.14 -0.02
N THR A 78 11.65 -27.16 -0.59
CA THR A 78 10.21 -27.27 -0.83
C THR A 78 9.85 -27.74 -2.24
N GLY A 79 10.81 -27.75 -3.16
CA GLY A 79 10.59 -27.99 -4.58
C GLY A 79 11.07 -29.33 -5.09
N LEU A 80 12.13 -29.88 -4.50
CA LEU A 80 12.70 -31.16 -4.92
C LEU A 80 12.06 -32.34 -4.19
N ASP A 81 11.94 -33.46 -4.90
CA ASP A 81 11.49 -34.72 -4.34
C ASP A 81 12.61 -35.36 -3.51
N GLY A 82 12.34 -35.61 -2.22
CA GLY A 82 13.33 -36.11 -1.29
C GLY A 82 13.77 -37.54 -1.55
N ASP A 83 12.88 -38.39 -2.07
CA ASP A 83 13.20 -39.79 -2.36
C ASP A 83 13.96 -39.88 -3.69
N ALA A 84 13.57 -39.12 -4.71
CA ALA A 84 14.33 -39.00 -5.94
C ALA A 84 15.75 -38.45 -5.68
N LEU A 85 15.89 -37.45 -4.81
CA LEU A 85 17.19 -36.90 -4.40
C LEU A 85 18.09 -37.95 -3.74
N ARG A 86 17.55 -38.83 -2.88
CA ARG A 86 18.31 -39.94 -2.27
C ARG A 86 18.81 -40.93 -3.33
N GLU A 87 18.05 -41.09 -4.41
CA GLU A 87 18.43 -41.89 -5.58
C GLU A 87 19.29 -41.11 -6.60
N ARG A 88 19.79 -39.92 -6.24
CA ARG A 88 20.58 -39.03 -7.12
C ARG A 88 19.85 -38.59 -8.39
N ARG A 89 18.51 -38.53 -8.35
CA ARG A 89 17.65 -38.00 -9.42
C ARG A 89 17.15 -36.60 -9.03
N LEU A 90 17.18 -35.66 -9.98
CA LEU A 90 16.66 -34.32 -9.81
C LEU A 90 15.23 -34.24 -10.33
N GLU A 91 14.26 -34.44 -9.43
CA GLU A 91 12.84 -34.37 -9.77
C GLU A 91 12.10 -33.34 -8.91
N LEU A 92 11.13 -32.66 -9.54
CA LEU A 92 10.26 -31.75 -8.83
C LEU A 92 9.20 -32.52 -8.06
N ALA A 93 9.07 -32.19 -6.78
CA ALA A 93 8.08 -32.72 -5.86
C ALA A 93 6.65 -32.49 -6.37
N ASP A 94 5.76 -33.39 -5.96
CA ASP A 94 4.37 -33.35 -6.35
C ASP A 94 3.66 -32.04 -5.97
N GLY A 95 2.90 -31.51 -6.92
CA GLY A 95 2.17 -30.26 -6.79
C GLY A 95 3.04 -28.98 -6.84
N VAL A 96 4.35 -29.10 -7.04
CA VAL A 96 5.23 -27.96 -7.32
C VAL A 96 5.38 -27.70 -8.83
N ARG A 97 5.25 -28.77 -9.63
CA ARG A 97 5.39 -28.72 -11.10
C ARG A 97 4.52 -27.59 -11.71
N PRO A 98 5.08 -26.79 -12.63
CA PRO A 98 4.32 -25.77 -13.34
C PRO A 98 3.11 -26.36 -14.06
N THR A 99 1.99 -25.66 -13.98
CA THR A 99 0.74 -26.03 -14.64
C THR A 99 0.35 -24.95 -15.65
N ARG A 100 -0.70 -25.19 -16.46
CA ARG A 100 -1.28 -24.14 -17.31
C ARG A 100 -1.62 -22.85 -16.56
N ARG A 101 -2.00 -22.96 -15.28
CA ARG A 101 -2.31 -21.79 -14.43
C ARG A 101 -1.08 -20.93 -14.11
N ASN A 102 0.12 -21.51 -14.14
CA ASN A 102 1.35 -20.73 -14.04
C ASN A 102 1.52 -19.85 -15.26
N ALA A 103 1.33 -20.39 -16.47
CA ALA A 103 1.39 -19.62 -17.69
C ALA A 103 0.32 -18.52 -17.73
N GLU A 104 -0.91 -18.81 -17.29
CA GLU A 104 -1.97 -17.80 -17.17
C GLU A 104 -1.58 -16.68 -16.21
N ALA A 105 -1.06 -17.00 -15.01
CA ALA A 105 -0.59 -16.01 -14.05
C ALA A 105 0.58 -15.17 -14.61
N SER A 106 1.52 -15.78 -15.35
CA SER A 106 2.61 -15.08 -16.01
C SER A 106 2.13 -14.13 -17.11
N VAL A 107 1.09 -14.49 -17.87
CA VAL A 107 0.47 -13.59 -18.86
C VAL A 107 -0.20 -12.40 -18.18
N VAL A 108 -0.92 -12.63 -17.07
CA VAL A 108 -1.53 -11.53 -16.29
C VAL A 108 -0.46 -10.61 -15.73
N PHE A 109 0.61 -11.17 -15.16
CA PHE A 109 1.75 -10.39 -14.68
C PHE A 109 2.37 -9.55 -15.80
N LEU A 110 2.67 -10.18 -16.94
CA LEU A 110 3.28 -9.49 -18.09
C LEU A 110 2.38 -8.36 -18.60
N ALA A 111 1.08 -8.59 -18.75
CA ALA A 111 0.14 -7.57 -19.20
C ALA A 111 0.06 -6.39 -18.22
N ALA A 112 -0.04 -6.66 -16.92
CA ALA A 112 -0.08 -5.63 -15.89
C ALA A 112 1.24 -4.85 -15.79
N PHE A 113 2.38 -5.55 -15.91
CA PHE A 113 3.71 -4.94 -15.89
C PHE A 113 3.91 -4.01 -17.09
N LEU A 114 3.63 -4.49 -18.31
CA LEU A 114 3.77 -3.69 -19.53
C LEU A 114 2.79 -2.52 -19.56
N PHE A 115 1.58 -2.69 -19.01
CA PHE A 115 0.63 -1.60 -18.83
C PHE A 115 1.22 -0.48 -17.97
N LEU A 116 1.74 -0.79 -16.79
CA LEU A 116 2.28 0.25 -15.92
C LEU A 116 3.61 0.81 -16.44
N VAL A 117 4.44 0.01 -17.12
CA VAL A 117 5.61 0.52 -17.86
C VAL A 117 5.19 1.54 -18.91
N ALA A 118 4.12 1.30 -19.67
CA ALA A 118 3.63 2.24 -20.68
C ALA A 118 3.12 3.54 -20.06
N VAL A 119 2.40 3.46 -18.94
CA VAL A 119 1.95 4.63 -18.16
C VAL A 119 3.14 5.43 -17.65
N ARG A 120 4.08 4.78 -16.96
CA ARG A 120 5.25 5.48 -16.39
C ARG A 120 6.21 5.98 -17.46
N ALA A 121 6.20 5.42 -18.67
CA ALA A 121 7.02 5.91 -19.75
C ALA A 121 6.62 7.32 -20.21
N VAL A 122 5.33 7.69 -20.11
CA VAL A 122 4.85 9.02 -20.51
C VAL A 122 4.86 10.04 -19.37
N ASP A 123 4.80 9.57 -18.12
CA ASP A 123 4.98 10.40 -16.92
C ASP A 123 5.95 9.70 -15.96
N PRO A 124 7.28 9.79 -16.14
CA PRO A 124 8.23 9.06 -15.31
C PRO A 124 8.62 9.79 -14.02
N ALA A 125 8.32 11.08 -13.91
CA ALA A 125 9.03 12.01 -13.04
C ALA A 125 8.81 11.74 -11.53
N VAL A 126 9.91 11.74 -10.76
CA VAL A 126 9.90 11.86 -9.29
C VAL A 126 9.80 13.33 -8.87
N TYR A 127 8.74 13.99 -9.30
CA TYR A 127 8.49 15.41 -9.00
C TYR A 127 7.75 15.56 -7.65
N PRO A 128 8.03 16.60 -6.83
CA PRO A 128 7.50 16.70 -5.47
C PRO A 128 6.04 17.20 -5.40
N ILE A 129 5.49 17.75 -6.50
CA ILE A 129 4.09 18.19 -6.51
C ILE A 129 3.16 16.98 -6.66
N GLY A 130 2.11 16.93 -5.83
CA GLY A 130 1.04 15.94 -5.96
C GLY A 130 1.37 14.58 -5.35
N GLY A 131 2.43 14.44 -4.54
CA GLY A 131 2.73 13.15 -3.90
C GLY A 131 3.97 13.21 -3.03
N GLU A 132 4.39 12.05 -2.55
CA GLU A 132 5.57 11.90 -1.69
C GLU A 132 6.78 11.37 -2.50
N LYS A 133 6.85 11.63 -3.81
CA LYS A 133 7.91 11.07 -4.69
C LYS A 133 9.33 11.46 -4.29
N PHE A 134 9.53 12.67 -3.76
CA PHE A 134 10.82 13.10 -3.21
C PHE A 134 11.21 12.31 -1.96
N LEU A 135 10.25 12.01 -1.07
CA LEU A 135 10.48 11.11 0.06
C LEU A 135 10.85 9.72 -0.44
N ASP A 136 10.03 9.17 -1.35
CA ASP A 136 10.23 7.80 -1.83
C ASP A 136 11.54 7.64 -2.60
N PHE A 137 11.91 8.61 -3.45
CA PHE A 137 13.17 8.58 -4.18
C PHE A 137 14.36 8.85 -3.25
N GLY A 138 14.23 9.77 -2.29
CA GLY A 138 15.26 10.03 -1.27
C GLY A 138 15.56 8.80 -0.40
N LEU A 139 14.54 8.06 0.02
CA LEU A 139 14.71 6.78 0.73
C LEU A 139 15.44 5.74 -0.12
N LEU A 140 15.14 5.68 -1.43
CA LEU A 140 15.82 4.78 -2.35
C LEU A 140 17.29 5.16 -2.52
N GLN A 141 17.60 6.46 -2.69
CA GLN A 141 18.98 6.95 -2.76
C GLN A 141 19.75 6.74 -1.45
N ALA A 142 19.10 6.95 -0.30
CA ALA A 142 19.71 6.69 1.00
C ALA A 142 20.10 5.22 1.18
N LEU A 143 19.25 4.30 0.71
CA LEU A 143 19.54 2.87 0.72
C LEU A 143 20.68 2.52 -0.24
N GLU A 144 20.77 3.16 -1.42
CA GLU A 144 21.88 2.97 -2.36
C GLU A 144 23.23 3.37 -1.74
N ARG A 145 23.24 4.41 -0.89
CA ARG A 145 24.44 4.85 -0.15
C ARG A 145 24.70 4.12 1.16
N ALA A 146 23.76 3.31 1.64
CA ALA A 146 23.84 2.68 2.95
C ALA A 146 24.76 1.46 2.95
N THR A 147 25.57 1.34 4.00
CA THR A 147 26.40 0.15 4.27
C THR A 147 25.82 -0.73 5.38
N VAL A 148 24.83 -0.22 6.11
CA VAL A 148 24.10 -0.89 7.20
C VAL A 148 22.69 -0.29 7.33
N LEU A 149 21.74 -1.06 7.85
CA LEU A 149 20.37 -0.62 8.13
C LEU A 149 20.17 -0.29 9.62
N PRO A 150 19.25 0.65 9.95
CA PRO A 150 18.51 1.53 9.02
C PRO A 150 19.43 2.53 8.30
N PRO A 151 19.07 2.98 7.07
CA PRO A 151 19.83 3.99 6.37
C PRO A 151 19.74 5.34 7.10
N GLU A 152 20.68 6.23 6.79
CA GLU A 152 20.65 7.61 7.27
C GLU A 152 19.53 8.41 6.60
N ASP A 153 18.93 9.33 7.35
CA ASP A 153 17.83 10.15 6.89
C ASP A 153 18.30 11.31 6.00
N VAL A 154 17.81 11.35 4.76
CA VAL A 154 18.17 12.40 3.79
C VAL A 154 17.77 13.80 4.25
N TRP A 155 16.78 13.91 5.13
CA TRP A 155 16.24 15.18 5.62
C TRP A 155 16.57 15.45 7.09
N PHE A 156 17.34 14.58 7.73
CA PHE A 156 17.73 14.73 9.12
C PHE A 156 19.11 14.09 9.35
N ALA A 157 20.16 14.72 8.82
CA ALA A 157 21.54 14.22 8.84
C ALA A 157 22.00 13.71 10.22
N ASN A 158 22.87 12.70 10.22
CA ASN A 158 23.42 12.00 11.39
C ASN A 158 22.41 11.15 12.20
N ASP A 159 21.14 11.08 11.78
CA ASP A 159 20.14 10.22 12.39
C ASP A 159 19.64 9.16 11.39
N PRO A 160 19.25 7.97 11.87
CA PRO A 160 18.62 6.97 11.01
C PRO A 160 17.22 7.39 10.57
N VAL A 161 16.78 6.91 9.41
CA VAL A 161 15.41 7.07 8.91
C VAL A 161 14.39 6.58 9.95
N ALA A 162 13.43 7.45 10.27
CA ALA A 162 12.33 7.18 11.21
C ALA A 162 11.00 6.85 10.51
N TYR A 163 11.05 6.36 9.26
CA TYR A 163 9.91 6.05 8.41
C TYR A 163 9.94 4.61 7.89
N TYR A 164 8.81 4.12 7.36
CA TYR A 164 8.79 2.81 6.69
C TYR A 164 9.58 2.87 5.37
N TYR A 165 10.56 1.99 5.23
CA TYR A 165 11.43 1.94 4.05
C TYR A 165 11.51 0.53 3.44
N GLY A 166 10.71 -0.43 3.93
CA GLY A 166 10.83 -1.85 3.54
C GLY A 166 10.53 -2.12 2.07
N GLY A 167 9.65 -1.33 1.45
CA GLY A 167 9.38 -1.44 0.01
C GLY A 167 10.51 -0.84 -0.83
N HIS A 168 11.12 0.26 -0.37
CA HIS A 168 12.32 0.86 -0.96
C HIS A 168 13.54 -0.07 -0.80
N LEU A 169 13.66 -0.75 0.34
CA LEU A 169 14.66 -1.81 0.59
C LEU A 169 14.56 -2.93 -0.45
N LEU A 170 13.34 -3.42 -0.73
CA LEU A 170 13.12 -4.41 -1.79
C LEU A 170 13.52 -3.85 -3.16
N THR A 171 13.17 -2.59 -3.44
CA THR A 171 13.55 -1.91 -4.69
C THR A 171 15.07 -1.80 -4.83
N ALA A 172 15.79 -1.43 -3.78
CA ALA A 172 17.25 -1.35 -3.76
C ALA A 172 17.90 -2.73 -4.01
N LEU A 173 17.43 -3.78 -3.34
CA LEU A 173 17.92 -5.15 -3.57
C LEU A 173 17.64 -5.65 -5.00
N LEU A 174 16.52 -5.24 -5.61
CA LEU A 174 16.21 -5.55 -7.01
C LEU A 174 17.05 -4.73 -7.98
N ALA A 175 17.34 -3.47 -7.66
CA ALA A 175 18.25 -2.61 -8.40
C ALA A 175 19.66 -3.21 -8.43
N ASP A 176 20.17 -3.66 -7.28
CA ASP A 176 21.44 -4.39 -7.15
C ASP A 176 21.46 -5.68 -7.96
N LEU A 177 20.42 -6.51 -7.81
CA LEU A 177 20.26 -7.79 -8.53
C LEU A 177 20.31 -7.59 -10.04
N THR A 178 19.78 -6.47 -10.52
CA THR A 178 19.68 -6.17 -11.94
C THR A 178 20.75 -5.19 -12.42
N ALA A 179 21.66 -4.74 -11.56
CA ALA A 179 22.62 -3.66 -11.85
C ALA A 179 21.94 -2.49 -12.60
N THR A 180 20.84 -1.98 -12.03
CA THR A 180 20.02 -0.91 -12.61
C THR A 180 20.12 0.34 -11.74
N PRO A 181 20.52 1.50 -12.28
CA PRO A 181 20.49 2.76 -11.54
C PRO A 181 19.09 3.08 -11.00
N THR A 182 19.03 3.66 -9.80
CA THR A 182 17.80 4.04 -9.09
C THR A 182 16.84 4.89 -9.91
N ARG A 183 17.36 5.82 -10.72
CA ARG A 183 16.57 6.63 -11.66
C ARG A 183 15.70 5.82 -12.63
N PHE A 184 16.08 4.58 -12.95
CA PHE A 184 15.24 3.65 -13.72
C PHE A 184 14.53 2.62 -12.83
N ALA A 185 15.19 2.18 -11.76
CA ALA A 185 14.66 1.18 -10.85
C ALA A 185 13.35 1.61 -10.18
N TYR A 186 13.16 2.92 -9.94
CA TYR A 186 11.93 3.48 -9.37
C TYR A 186 10.68 3.08 -10.18
N ASN A 187 10.66 3.43 -11.48
CA ASN A 187 9.51 3.16 -12.35
C ASN A 187 9.36 1.66 -12.68
N LEU A 188 10.45 0.91 -12.77
CA LEU A 188 10.41 -0.54 -13.01
C LEU A 188 9.88 -1.29 -11.77
N SER A 189 10.20 -0.81 -10.57
CA SER A 189 9.67 -1.37 -9.32
C SER A 189 8.20 -1.05 -9.12
N LEU A 190 7.75 0.17 -9.45
CA LEU A 190 6.33 0.51 -9.50
C LEU A 190 5.56 -0.50 -10.37
N ALA A 191 6.04 -0.73 -11.60
CA ALA A 191 5.48 -1.71 -12.53
C ALA A 191 5.47 -3.14 -11.94
N GLY A 192 6.55 -3.54 -11.28
CA GLY A 192 6.67 -4.84 -10.63
C GLY A 192 5.69 -5.05 -9.48
N PHE A 193 5.58 -4.09 -8.56
CA PHE A 193 4.64 -4.18 -7.44
C PHE A 193 3.19 -4.20 -7.90
N TYR A 194 2.82 -3.35 -8.87
CA TYR A 194 1.49 -3.37 -9.48
C TYR A 194 1.16 -4.71 -10.14
N ALA A 195 2.07 -5.23 -10.97
CA ALA A 195 1.88 -6.51 -11.64
C ALA A 195 1.76 -7.67 -10.63
N THR A 196 2.52 -7.59 -9.54
CA THR A 196 2.47 -8.53 -8.43
C THR A 196 1.11 -8.49 -7.72
N LEU A 197 0.58 -7.29 -7.43
CA LEU A 197 -0.74 -7.08 -6.84
C LEU A 197 -1.85 -7.68 -7.72
N VAL A 198 -1.88 -7.32 -9.01
CA VAL A 198 -2.92 -7.77 -9.95
C VAL A 198 -2.89 -9.30 -10.11
N THR A 199 -1.69 -9.89 -10.16
CA THR A 199 -1.50 -11.33 -10.27
C THR A 199 -1.89 -12.08 -8.99
N ALA A 200 -1.63 -11.48 -7.81
CA ALA A 200 -2.09 -12.02 -6.54
C ALA A 200 -3.62 -12.02 -6.43
N ALA A 201 -4.29 -10.93 -6.85
CA ALA A 201 -5.75 -10.84 -6.90
C ALA A 201 -6.35 -11.89 -7.85
N TYR A 202 -5.77 -12.04 -9.05
CA TYR A 202 -6.12 -13.08 -10.01
C TYR A 202 -6.05 -14.48 -9.39
N GLY A 203 -4.92 -14.80 -8.75
CA GLY A 203 -4.69 -16.10 -8.12
C GLY A 203 -5.66 -16.39 -6.98
N LEU A 204 -5.92 -15.40 -6.11
CA LEU A 204 -6.80 -15.57 -4.94
C LEU A 204 -8.25 -15.81 -5.35
N ALA A 205 -8.82 -14.92 -6.17
CA ALA A 205 -10.20 -15.01 -6.58
C ALA A 205 -10.47 -16.28 -7.40
N GLY A 206 -9.54 -16.67 -8.29
CA GLY A 206 -9.61 -17.93 -9.01
C GLY A 206 -9.65 -19.14 -8.06
N ALA A 207 -8.81 -19.16 -7.02
CA ALA A 207 -8.76 -20.22 -6.03
C ALA A 207 -10.05 -20.31 -5.19
N ILE A 208 -10.63 -19.16 -4.84
CA ILE A 208 -11.91 -19.08 -4.12
C ILE A 208 -13.04 -19.64 -5.00
N ALA A 209 -13.14 -19.21 -6.25
CA ALA A 209 -14.23 -19.58 -7.15
C ALA A 209 -14.17 -21.04 -7.64
N ARG A 210 -12.97 -21.63 -7.74
CA ARG A 210 -12.81 -23.02 -8.23
C ARG A 210 -13.44 -24.06 -7.30
N GLY A 211 -13.49 -23.80 -6.00
CA GLY A 211 -14.10 -24.68 -5.02
C GLY A 211 -15.63 -24.75 -5.10
N ARG A 212 -16.27 -23.93 -5.94
CA ARG A 212 -17.73 -23.69 -5.85
C ARG A 212 -18.48 -23.77 -7.16
N ALA A 213 -17.94 -23.16 -8.21
CA ALA A 213 -18.67 -22.96 -9.47
C ALA A 213 -17.84 -23.30 -10.72
N ASP A 214 -16.68 -23.95 -10.55
CA ASP A 214 -15.66 -24.16 -11.59
C ASP A 214 -15.37 -22.89 -12.44
N ALA A 215 -15.47 -21.73 -11.80
CA ALA A 215 -15.42 -20.43 -12.44
C ALA A 215 -14.09 -19.72 -12.20
N TRP A 216 -12.97 -20.46 -12.24
CA TRP A 216 -11.63 -19.91 -11.99
C TRP A 216 -11.36 -18.66 -12.84
N ARG A 217 -11.46 -18.78 -14.17
CA ARG A 217 -11.06 -17.69 -15.08
C ARG A 217 -11.93 -16.44 -14.98
N PRO A 218 -13.28 -16.52 -15.01
CA PRO A 218 -14.11 -15.33 -14.83
C PRO A 218 -13.83 -14.61 -13.51
N ALA A 219 -13.64 -15.37 -12.42
CA ALA A 219 -13.38 -14.77 -11.11
C ALA A 219 -12.00 -14.13 -11.03
N ALA A 220 -10.99 -14.83 -11.54
CA ALA A 220 -9.61 -14.36 -11.58
C ALA A 220 -9.46 -13.10 -12.44
N LEU A 221 -10.10 -13.06 -13.63
CA LEU A 221 -10.09 -11.88 -14.50
C LEU A 221 -10.90 -10.72 -13.92
N ALA A 222 -12.05 -10.99 -13.31
CA ALA A 222 -12.85 -9.95 -12.65
C ALA A 222 -12.09 -9.33 -11.46
N ALA A 223 -11.37 -10.13 -10.66
CA ALA A 223 -10.53 -9.61 -9.58
C ALA A 223 -9.35 -8.78 -10.12
N ALA A 224 -8.67 -9.26 -11.17
CA ALA A 224 -7.61 -8.51 -11.83
C ALA A 224 -8.12 -7.15 -12.34
N PHE A 225 -9.34 -7.08 -12.88
CA PHE A 225 -9.98 -5.84 -13.27
C PHE A 225 -10.33 -4.95 -12.08
N PHE A 226 -11.04 -5.45 -11.06
CA PHE A 226 -11.46 -4.65 -9.91
C PHE A 226 -10.28 -4.10 -9.10
N VAL A 227 -9.19 -4.85 -9.00
CA VAL A 227 -7.97 -4.42 -8.31
C VAL A 227 -7.08 -3.57 -9.21
N GLY A 228 -6.97 -3.88 -10.50
CA GLY A 228 -6.00 -3.23 -11.39
C GLY A 228 -6.51 -1.99 -12.12
N ALA A 229 -7.80 -1.92 -12.45
CA ALA A 229 -8.33 -0.94 -13.40
C ALA A 229 -9.65 -0.26 -12.99
N ALA A 230 -10.45 -0.87 -12.12
CA ALA A 230 -11.71 -0.28 -11.68
C ALA A 230 -11.50 0.97 -10.83
N SER A 231 -12.44 1.91 -10.92
CA SER A 231 -12.53 3.10 -10.09
C SER A 231 -13.76 3.12 -9.19
N ASN A 232 -13.80 4.09 -8.30
CA ASN A 232 -15.01 4.40 -7.54
C ASN A 232 -16.09 5.04 -8.43
N LEU A 233 -17.26 5.34 -7.86
CA LEU A 233 -18.44 5.80 -8.60
C LEU A 233 -18.46 7.31 -8.86
N VAL A 234 -17.40 8.05 -8.49
CA VAL A 234 -17.37 9.52 -8.62
C VAL A 234 -17.45 9.93 -10.08
N THR A 235 -16.58 9.40 -10.94
CA THR A 235 -16.54 9.81 -12.35
C THR A 235 -17.84 9.47 -13.06
N VAL A 236 -18.37 8.26 -12.90
CA VAL A 236 -19.66 7.90 -13.51
C VAL A 236 -20.81 8.75 -12.97
N SER A 237 -20.82 9.09 -11.67
CA SER A 237 -21.87 9.94 -11.10
C SER A 237 -21.89 11.34 -11.74
N ARG A 238 -20.72 11.92 -12.03
CA ARG A 238 -20.61 13.21 -12.74
C ARG A 238 -21.13 13.11 -14.18
N LEU A 239 -20.80 12.03 -14.88
CA LEU A 239 -21.32 11.78 -16.23
C LEU A 239 -22.84 11.59 -16.24
N VAL A 240 -23.38 10.88 -15.24
CA VAL A 240 -24.84 10.71 -15.08
C VAL A 240 -25.50 12.05 -14.79
N VAL A 241 -24.96 12.87 -13.89
CA VAL A 241 -25.49 14.21 -13.60
C VAL A 241 -25.44 15.09 -14.85
N ALA A 242 -24.34 15.08 -15.60
CA ALA A 242 -24.23 15.83 -16.86
C ALA A 242 -25.26 15.38 -17.93
N ALA A 243 -25.69 14.12 -17.88
CA ALA A 243 -26.70 13.57 -18.78
C ALA A 243 -28.16 13.85 -18.35
N LEU A 244 -28.40 14.38 -17.14
CA LEU A 244 -29.75 14.73 -16.67
C LEU A 244 -30.31 15.95 -17.42
N PRO A 245 -31.64 16.13 -17.49
CA PRO A 245 -32.26 17.35 -18.00
C PRO A 245 -31.78 18.60 -17.21
N PRO A 246 -31.57 19.77 -17.85
CA PRO A 246 -31.05 20.97 -17.19
C PRO A 246 -31.83 21.40 -15.93
N SER A 247 -33.13 21.12 -15.89
CA SER A 247 -34.00 21.39 -14.72
C SER A 247 -33.66 20.56 -13.49
N LEU A 248 -33.04 19.39 -13.64
CA LEU A 248 -32.65 18.50 -12.55
C LEU A 248 -31.15 18.53 -12.26
N GLN A 249 -30.33 18.97 -13.23
CA GLN A 249 -28.88 19.02 -13.11
C GLN A 249 -28.43 19.82 -11.88
N ARG A 250 -28.94 21.05 -11.72
CA ARG A 250 -28.51 21.96 -10.66
C ARG A 250 -28.88 21.44 -9.26
N ASP A 251 -30.07 20.88 -9.11
CA ASP A 251 -30.56 20.36 -7.83
C ASP A 251 -29.79 19.09 -7.41
N VAL A 252 -29.56 18.17 -8.35
CA VAL A 252 -28.77 16.96 -8.09
C VAL A 252 -27.30 17.31 -7.84
N ALA A 253 -26.72 18.23 -8.61
CA ALA A 253 -25.36 18.71 -8.41
C ALA A 253 -25.18 19.37 -7.05
N ALA A 254 -26.13 20.22 -6.63
CA ALA A 254 -26.11 20.86 -5.31
C ALA A 254 -26.24 19.82 -4.18
N ALA A 255 -27.07 18.80 -4.34
CA ALA A 255 -27.23 17.72 -3.35
C ALA A 255 -25.95 16.88 -3.16
N VAL A 256 -25.21 16.64 -4.25
CA VAL A 256 -23.90 15.95 -4.24
C VAL A 256 -22.82 16.87 -3.65
N ALA A 257 -22.75 18.13 -4.10
CA ALA A 257 -21.80 19.14 -3.64
C ALA A 257 -21.90 19.34 -2.12
N ALA A 258 -23.10 19.53 -1.59
CA ALA A 258 -23.35 19.73 -0.15
C ALA A 258 -22.91 18.57 0.76
N ARG A 259 -22.61 17.39 0.19
CA ARG A 259 -22.26 16.17 0.94
C ARG A 259 -20.91 15.57 0.52
N SER A 260 -20.15 16.32 -0.27
CA SER A 260 -18.82 15.99 -0.76
C SER A 260 -17.91 17.22 -0.60
N ARG A 261 -16.66 17.12 -1.04
CA ARG A 261 -15.76 18.29 -1.09
C ARG A 261 -15.98 19.22 -2.30
N TYR A 262 -16.94 18.91 -3.17
CA TYR A 262 -17.08 19.58 -4.48
C TYR A 262 -18.00 20.80 -4.40
N SER A 263 -17.73 21.81 -5.22
CA SER A 263 -18.71 22.86 -5.53
C SER A 263 -19.75 22.35 -6.53
N THR A 264 -20.91 22.99 -6.57
CA THR A 264 -21.98 22.69 -7.54
C THR A 264 -21.46 22.84 -8.97
N GLU A 265 -20.70 23.90 -9.25
CA GLU A 265 -20.08 24.15 -10.55
C GLU A 265 -19.07 23.05 -10.92
N GLY A 266 -18.29 22.58 -9.94
CA GLY A 266 -17.33 21.49 -10.13
C GLY A 266 -17.99 20.13 -10.42
N VAL A 267 -19.22 19.92 -9.98
CA VAL A 267 -20.02 18.73 -10.35
C VAL A 267 -20.64 18.89 -11.74
N LEU A 268 -21.05 20.12 -12.11
CA LEU A 268 -21.67 20.42 -13.40
C LEU A 268 -20.69 20.49 -14.57
N GLY A 269 -19.41 20.75 -14.33
CA GLY A 269 -18.38 20.92 -15.37
C GLY A 269 -18.10 19.69 -16.25
N GLY A 270 -18.74 18.55 -16.00
CA GLY A 270 -18.71 17.39 -16.90
C GLY A 270 -17.31 16.81 -17.15
N VAL A 271 -17.06 16.40 -18.39
CA VAL A 271 -15.76 15.86 -18.84
C VAL A 271 -14.70 16.96 -18.96
N ASP A 272 -15.09 18.17 -19.36
CA ASP A 272 -14.14 19.28 -19.58
C ASP A 272 -13.50 19.77 -18.26
N ALA A 273 -14.19 19.58 -17.13
CA ALA A 273 -13.66 19.82 -15.79
C ALA A 273 -13.09 18.55 -15.13
N PHE A 274 -12.84 17.48 -15.89
CA PHE A 274 -12.27 16.25 -15.34
C PHE A 274 -10.87 16.51 -14.79
N SER A 275 -10.65 16.06 -13.57
CA SER A 275 -9.33 15.97 -12.96
C SER A 275 -9.22 14.61 -12.30
N TYR A 276 -8.15 13.86 -12.59
CA TYR A 276 -7.96 12.53 -12.03
C TYR A 276 -7.85 12.56 -10.49
N TRP A 277 -7.42 13.69 -9.91
CA TRP A 277 -7.42 14.00 -8.46
C TRP A 277 -8.78 14.01 -7.82
N THR A 278 -9.83 14.26 -8.60
CA THR A 278 -11.20 14.34 -8.11
C THR A 278 -11.54 13.06 -7.36
N ALA A 279 -11.40 11.92 -8.03
CA ALA A 279 -11.89 10.64 -7.54
C ALA A 279 -11.21 10.18 -6.24
N SER A 280 -10.02 10.71 -5.90
CA SER A 280 -9.26 10.35 -4.71
C SER A 280 -9.44 11.27 -3.50
N ARG A 281 -10.34 12.25 -3.56
CA ARG A 281 -10.78 12.98 -2.36
C ARG A 281 -12.29 13.16 -2.37
N VAL A 282 -13.02 12.15 -1.94
CA VAL A 282 -14.49 12.23 -1.81
C VAL A 282 -14.89 12.68 -0.41
N VAL A 283 -14.17 12.18 0.60
CA VAL A 283 -14.43 12.46 2.00
C VAL A 283 -13.63 13.69 2.42
N PRO A 284 -14.28 14.76 2.92
CA PRO A 284 -13.60 16.00 3.31
C PRO A 284 -12.46 15.76 4.31
N GLY A 285 -11.35 16.49 4.15
CA GLY A 285 -10.19 16.38 5.04
C GLY A 285 -9.45 15.04 4.98
N THR A 286 -9.73 14.18 4.00
CA THR A 286 -9.08 12.87 3.87
C THR A 286 -8.65 12.56 2.43
N ILE A 287 -7.85 11.50 2.30
CA ILE A 287 -7.44 10.91 1.04
C ILE A 287 -8.09 9.53 0.93
N ASN A 288 -8.73 9.22 -0.19
CA ASN A 288 -9.40 7.93 -0.40
C ASN A 288 -9.11 7.37 -1.80
N GLU A 289 -7.85 7.00 -1.97
CA GLU A 289 -7.28 6.45 -3.19
C GLU A 289 -7.68 4.99 -3.42
N PHE A 290 -7.66 4.62 -4.68
CA PHE A 290 -7.82 3.24 -5.17
C PHE A 290 -6.64 2.92 -6.10
N PRO A 291 -6.34 1.64 -6.36
CA PRO A 291 -5.09 1.25 -7.00
C PRO A 291 -4.81 1.99 -8.30
N LEU A 292 -5.74 2.03 -9.26
CA LEU A 292 -5.48 2.70 -10.54
C LEU A 292 -5.09 4.18 -10.35
N PHE A 293 -5.78 4.91 -9.47
CA PHE A 293 -5.39 6.29 -9.12
C PHE A 293 -3.95 6.34 -8.60
N ALA A 294 -3.62 5.51 -7.61
CA ALA A 294 -2.34 5.58 -6.91
C ALA A 294 -1.17 5.20 -7.82
N TRP A 295 -1.35 4.17 -8.65
CA TRP A 295 -0.33 3.73 -9.61
C TRP A 295 -0.19 4.69 -10.80
N LEU A 296 -1.24 5.43 -11.18
CA LEU A 296 -1.15 6.55 -12.13
C LEU A 296 -0.35 7.72 -11.54
N ASN A 297 -0.60 8.08 -10.26
CA ASN A 297 0.17 9.10 -9.58
C ASN A 297 1.66 8.72 -9.55
N GLY A 298 1.95 7.45 -9.27
CA GLY A 298 3.28 6.88 -9.40
C GLY A 298 4.18 7.14 -8.20
N ASP A 299 3.61 7.18 -7.00
CA ASP A 299 4.41 7.21 -5.77
C ASP A 299 4.85 5.78 -5.43
N LEU A 300 6.15 5.54 -5.26
CA LEU A 300 6.67 4.25 -4.80
C LEU A 300 6.48 4.14 -3.29
N HIS A 301 5.22 4.16 -2.87
CA HIS A 301 4.86 4.44 -1.50
C HIS A 301 4.36 3.21 -0.74
N ALA A 302 4.54 3.20 0.58
CA ALA A 302 4.33 2.02 1.44
C ALA A 302 2.98 1.33 1.26
N HIS A 303 1.88 2.08 1.37
CA HIS A 303 0.54 1.50 1.24
C HIS A 303 0.24 0.91 -0.13
N MET A 304 1.02 1.24 -1.17
CA MET A 304 0.92 0.65 -2.50
C MET A 304 1.76 -0.63 -2.56
N MET A 305 3.04 -0.54 -2.16
CA MET A 305 3.98 -1.66 -2.14
C MET A 305 3.58 -2.77 -1.15
N GLY A 306 2.83 -2.45 -0.10
CA GLY A 306 2.32 -3.38 0.91
C GLY A 306 1.16 -4.26 0.44
N THR A 307 0.42 -3.85 -0.59
CA THR A 307 -0.81 -4.53 -1.02
C THR A 307 -0.64 -5.96 -1.57
N PRO A 308 0.43 -6.33 -2.30
CA PRO A 308 0.61 -7.71 -2.76
C PRO A 308 0.83 -8.68 -1.59
N PHE A 309 1.49 -8.19 -0.54
CA PHE A 309 1.75 -8.94 0.70
C PHE A 309 0.50 -9.07 1.56
N LEU A 310 -0.37 -8.06 1.59
CA LEU A 310 -1.71 -8.18 2.18
C LEU A 310 -2.52 -9.30 1.52
N LEU A 311 -2.50 -9.40 0.19
CA LEU A 311 -3.16 -10.51 -0.52
C LEU A 311 -2.49 -11.86 -0.30
N LEU A 312 -1.17 -11.91 -0.14
CA LEU A 312 -0.50 -13.13 0.32
C LEU A 312 -1.00 -13.53 1.72
N GLY A 313 -1.17 -12.58 2.64
CA GLY A 313 -1.78 -12.80 3.95
C GLY A 313 -3.20 -13.36 3.85
N ALA A 314 -4.03 -12.79 2.98
CA ALA A 314 -5.37 -13.29 2.69
C ALA A 314 -5.35 -14.72 2.12
N ALA A 315 -4.37 -15.06 1.28
CA ALA A 315 -4.20 -16.41 0.75
C ALA A 315 -3.74 -17.41 1.80
N LEU A 316 -2.85 -17.03 2.71
CA LEU A 316 -2.45 -17.85 3.85
C LEU A 316 -3.61 -18.07 4.81
N ALA A 317 -4.41 -17.03 5.06
CA ALA A 317 -5.65 -17.13 5.82
C ALA A 317 -6.66 -18.07 5.13
N PHE A 318 -6.79 -18.02 3.80
CA PHE A 318 -7.62 -18.98 3.07
C PHE A 318 -7.07 -20.41 3.11
N ALA A 319 -5.75 -20.57 3.02
CA ALA A 319 -5.09 -21.87 3.11
C ALA A 319 -5.31 -22.49 4.49
N LEU A 320 -5.26 -21.69 5.55
CA LEU A 320 -5.60 -22.07 6.93
C LEU A 320 -7.08 -22.42 7.06
N TYR A 321 -7.98 -21.58 6.52
CA TYR A 321 -9.43 -21.80 6.50
C TYR A 321 -9.78 -23.17 5.86
N ARG A 322 -9.06 -23.56 4.80
CA ARG A 322 -9.21 -24.87 4.14
C ARG A 322 -8.46 -26.03 4.78
N THR A 323 -7.58 -25.76 5.75
CA THR A 323 -6.78 -26.82 6.39
C THR A 323 -7.67 -27.59 7.38
N PRO A 324 -7.82 -28.92 7.25
CA PRO A 324 -8.64 -29.72 8.15
C PRO A 324 -8.25 -29.55 9.62
N SER A 325 -9.23 -29.61 10.53
CA SER A 325 -9.02 -29.49 11.98
C SER A 325 -7.99 -30.49 12.54
N ARG A 326 -7.92 -31.68 11.94
CA ARG A 326 -6.94 -32.73 12.31
C ARG A 326 -5.49 -32.41 11.97
N ASP A 327 -5.21 -31.51 11.03
CA ASP A 327 -3.84 -31.15 10.63
C ASP A 327 -3.33 -29.96 11.45
N LEU A 328 -3.17 -30.18 12.76
CA LEU A 328 -2.75 -29.13 13.71
C LEU A 328 -1.35 -28.60 13.42
N ARG A 329 -0.45 -29.44 12.89
CA ARG A 329 0.92 -29.02 12.53
C ARG A 329 0.89 -27.94 11.48
N ARG A 330 0.13 -28.14 10.40
CA ARG A 330 0.00 -27.14 9.34
C ARG A 330 -0.70 -25.88 9.84
N ARG A 331 -1.76 -26.01 10.64
CA ARG A 331 -2.48 -24.86 11.19
C ARG A 331 -1.58 -23.99 12.06
N ARG A 332 -0.79 -24.60 12.96
CA ARG A 332 0.19 -23.92 13.81
C ARG A 332 1.33 -23.30 12.99
N LEU A 333 1.85 -23.99 11.98
CA LEU A 333 2.87 -23.46 11.08
C LEU A 333 2.39 -22.18 10.38
N LEU A 334 1.20 -22.21 9.78
CA LEU A 334 0.65 -21.03 9.10
C LEU A 334 0.42 -19.87 10.07
N ALA A 335 -0.23 -20.13 11.21
CA ALA A 335 -0.64 -19.09 12.16
C ALA A 335 0.50 -18.52 13.01
N PHE A 336 1.47 -19.33 13.42
CA PHE A 336 2.50 -18.95 14.40
C PHE A 336 3.92 -18.85 13.81
N VAL A 337 4.11 -19.14 12.52
CA VAL A 337 5.41 -18.95 11.86
C VAL A 337 5.25 -18.10 10.61
N VAL A 338 4.43 -18.56 9.64
CA VAL A 338 4.37 -17.93 8.32
C VAL A 338 3.68 -16.56 8.37
N VAL A 339 2.53 -16.44 9.03
CA VAL A 339 1.84 -15.15 9.19
C VAL A 339 2.69 -14.16 10.01
N PRO A 340 3.31 -14.53 11.15
CA PRO A 340 4.24 -13.64 11.86
C PRO A 340 5.43 -13.16 11.03
N LEU A 341 6.07 -14.03 10.22
CA LEU A 341 7.17 -13.63 9.33
C LEU A 341 6.72 -12.61 8.29
N LEU A 342 5.57 -12.85 7.66
CA LEU A 342 4.96 -11.91 6.73
C LEU A 342 4.62 -10.58 7.42
N ALA A 343 4.02 -10.61 8.61
CA ALA A 343 3.65 -9.43 9.36
C ALA A 343 4.87 -8.63 9.86
N GLY A 344 5.95 -9.30 10.23
CA GLY A 344 7.22 -8.67 10.60
C GLY A 344 7.76 -7.83 9.44
N LEU A 345 7.86 -8.40 8.23
CA LEU A 345 8.26 -7.66 7.04
C LEU A 345 7.23 -6.58 6.68
N GLN A 346 5.93 -6.89 6.73
CA GLN A 346 4.87 -5.92 6.44
C GLN A 346 4.98 -4.69 7.33
N THR A 347 5.43 -4.84 8.58
CA THR A 347 5.58 -3.71 9.51
C THR A 347 6.60 -2.68 8.99
N VAL A 348 7.67 -3.15 8.35
CA VAL A 348 8.73 -2.32 7.75
C VAL A 348 8.32 -1.76 6.39
N ILE A 349 7.51 -2.51 5.63
CA ILE A 349 6.99 -2.06 4.32
C ILE A 349 5.86 -1.05 4.48
N ASP A 350 4.85 -1.38 5.28
CA ASP A 350 3.65 -0.62 5.57
C ASP A 350 3.06 -1.03 6.92
N THR A 351 3.45 -0.34 7.98
CA THR A 351 2.96 -0.58 9.34
C THR A 351 1.44 -0.53 9.45
N TRP A 352 0.75 0.25 8.61
CA TRP A 352 -0.71 0.38 8.64
C TRP A 352 -1.45 -0.88 8.19
N SER A 353 -0.81 -1.72 7.38
CA SER A 353 -1.38 -2.98 6.90
C SER A 353 -1.12 -4.17 7.82
N MET A 354 -0.18 -4.04 8.78
CA MET A 354 0.16 -5.12 9.71
C MET A 354 -1.06 -5.62 10.52
N PRO A 355 -1.88 -4.74 11.14
CA PRO A 355 -3.06 -5.20 11.90
C PRO A 355 -4.05 -6.00 11.05
N SER A 356 -4.19 -5.68 9.76
CA SER A 356 -5.09 -6.37 8.85
C SER A 356 -4.66 -7.81 8.57
N LEU A 357 -3.37 -8.14 8.62
CA LEU A 357 -2.91 -9.53 8.52
C LEU A 357 -3.42 -10.38 9.69
N PHE A 358 -3.40 -9.82 10.91
CA PHE A 358 -3.93 -10.49 12.10
C PHE A 358 -5.46 -10.48 12.14
N GLY A 359 -6.11 -9.44 11.59
CA GLY A 359 -7.55 -9.42 11.36
C GLY A 359 -8.01 -10.51 10.40
N LEU A 360 -7.28 -10.73 9.29
CA LEU A 360 -7.54 -11.82 8.35
C LEU A 360 -7.32 -13.20 8.99
N LEU A 361 -6.26 -13.35 9.80
CA LEU A 361 -6.02 -14.57 10.57
C LEU A 361 -7.16 -14.83 11.56
N PHE A 362 -7.57 -13.82 12.31
CA PHE A 362 -8.70 -13.88 13.24
C PHE A 362 -9.96 -14.33 12.50
N LEU A 363 -10.32 -13.69 11.40
CA LEU A 363 -11.53 -14.01 10.64
C LEU A 363 -11.48 -15.42 10.03
N ALA A 364 -10.33 -15.87 9.52
CA ALA A 364 -10.17 -17.23 8.99
C ALA A 364 -10.33 -18.32 10.07
N VAL A 365 -9.94 -18.02 11.32
CA VAL A 365 -10.09 -18.93 12.44
C VAL A 365 -11.51 -18.84 13.04
N ALA A 366 -12.04 -17.64 13.23
CA ALA A 366 -13.36 -17.38 13.80
C ALA A 366 -14.49 -17.89 12.90
N LEU A 367 -14.41 -17.64 11.60
CA LEU A 367 -15.42 -18.10 10.62
C LEU A 367 -15.10 -19.49 10.06
N GLY A 368 -13.95 -20.06 10.43
CA GLY A 368 -13.53 -21.39 10.03
C GLY A 368 -14.24 -22.49 10.83
N PRO A 369 -14.39 -23.71 10.28
CA PRO A 369 -15.12 -24.81 10.93
C PRO A 369 -14.35 -25.51 12.05
N ALA A 370 -13.10 -25.12 12.32
CA ALA A 370 -12.22 -25.82 13.25
C ALA A 370 -12.13 -25.09 14.60
N ASP A 371 -12.14 -25.85 15.69
CA ASP A 371 -11.98 -25.34 17.07
C ASP A 371 -10.63 -24.59 17.24
N PRO A 372 -10.64 -23.26 17.49
CA PRO A 372 -9.45 -22.44 17.63
C PRO A 372 -8.56 -22.88 18.80
N TRP A 373 -9.16 -23.41 19.87
CA TRP A 373 -8.42 -23.80 21.07
C TRP A 373 -7.48 -24.96 20.81
N SER A 374 -7.77 -25.83 19.83
CA SER A 374 -6.86 -26.91 19.44
C SER A 374 -5.50 -26.39 18.95
N MET A 375 -5.45 -25.16 18.41
CA MET A 375 -4.21 -24.52 17.96
C MET A 375 -3.37 -24.03 19.14
N LEU A 376 -4.01 -23.55 20.22
CA LEU A 376 -3.36 -23.00 21.43
C LEU A 376 -3.04 -24.10 22.46
N SER A 377 -4.01 -24.95 22.79
CA SER A 377 -3.90 -26.03 23.77
C SER A 377 -4.95 -27.11 23.56
N GLU A 378 -4.50 -28.33 23.24
CA GLU A 378 -5.39 -29.50 23.11
C GLU A 378 -6.11 -29.84 24.41
N ARG A 379 -5.49 -29.57 25.56
CA ARG A 379 -6.09 -29.80 26.89
C ARG A 379 -7.28 -28.87 27.12
N VAL A 380 -7.12 -27.57 26.83
CA VAL A 380 -8.20 -26.58 26.98
C VAL A 380 -9.32 -26.88 25.98
N ALA A 381 -8.98 -27.22 24.75
CA ALA A 381 -9.95 -27.63 23.74
C ALA A 381 -10.79 -28.86 24.19
N ALA A 382 -10.12 -29.88 24.75
CA ALA A 382 -10.81 -31.06 25.27
C ALA A 382 -11.67 -30.75 26.50
N TRP A 383 -11.22 -29.87 27.40
CA TRP A 383 -11.99 -29.42 28.56
C TRP A 383 -13.25 -28.66 28.14
N ARG A 384 -13.14 -27.72 27.18
CA ARG A 384 -14.29 -26.96 26.65
C ARG A 384 -15.32 -27.88 26.01
N ARG A 385 -14.89 -28.83 25.18
CA ARG A 385 -15.80 -29.81 24.54
C ARG A 385 -16.56 -30.71 25.53
N ARG A 386 -16.11 -30.84 26.78
CA ARG A 386 -16.83 -31.59 27.83
C ARG A 386 -17.85 -30.74 28.58
N ARG A 387 -17.79 -29.41 28.45
CA ARG A 387 -18.78 -28.53 29.03
C ARG A 387 -20.00 -28.54 28.12
N ASP A 388 -21.17 -28.77 28.69
CA ASP A 388 -22.45 -28.60 28.01
C ASP A 388 -22.87 -27.13 28.11
N ASP A 389 -22.03 -26.24 27.54
CA ASP A 389 -22.30 -24.81 27.51
C ASP A 389 -23.34 -24.52 26.40
N GLY A 390 -24.24 -23.56 26.62
CA GLY A 390 -25.25 -23.20 25.61
C GLY A 390 -24.61 -22.60 24.33
N PRO A 391 -25.32 -22.58 23.19
CA PRO A 391 -24.76 -22.20 21.88
C PRO A 391 -24.10 -20.81 21.84
N LEU A 392 -24.61 -19.87 22.64
CA LEU A 392 -24.04 -18.52 22.75
C LEU A 392 -22.69 -18.51 23.47
N LEU A 393 -22.54 -19.30 24.54
CA LEU A 393 -21.28 -19.40 25.30
C LEU A 393 -20.23 -20.15 24.50
N ASP A 394 -20.65 -21.17 23.73
CA ASP A 394 -19.78 -21.89 22.81
C ASP A 394 -19.21 -20.98 21.72
N GLU A 395 -20.07 -20.20 21.05
CA GLU A 395 -19.65 -19.22 20.04
C GLU A 395 -18.77 -18.12 20.65
N PHE A 396 -19.12 -17.60 21.83
CA PHE A 396 -18.29 -16.61 22.53
C PHE A 396 -16.89 -17.18 22.82
N GLY A 397 -16.80 -18.38 23.39
CA GLY A 397 -15.50 -18.98 23.66
C GLY A 397 -14.75 -19.37 22.38
N HIS A 398 -15.43 -19.70 21.28
CA HIS A 398 -14.82 -19.86 19.95
C HIS A 398 -14.15 -18.57 19.49
N LEU A 399 -14.84 -17.43 19.61
CA LEU A 399 -14.30 -16.11 19.29
C LEU A 399 -13.11 -15.73 20.17
N VAL A 400 -13.18 -16.00 21.48
CA VAL A 400 -12.04 -15.79 22.39
C VAL A 400 -10.83 -16.63 21.97
N GLY A 401 -11.04 -17.90 21.58
CA GLY A 401 -9.97 -18.75 21.08
C GLY A 401 -9.36 -18.21 19.78
N ALA A 402 -10.18 -17.74 18.84
CA ALA A 402 -9.72 -17.11 17.60
C ALA A 402 -8.91 -15.84 17.87
N LEU A 403 -9.37 -15.00 18.80
CA LEU A 403 -8.65 -13.82 19.26
C LEU A 403 -7.31 -14.21 19.92
N GLY A 404 -7.29 -15.27 20.73
CA GLY A 404 -6.05 -15.80 21.31
C GLY A 404 -5.04 -16.26 20.26
N VAL A 405 -5.49 -16.94 19.20
CA VAL A 405 -4.62 -17.32 18.07
C VAL A 405 -4.05 -16.08 17.38
N ALA A 406 -4.89 -15.10 17.05
CA ALA A 406 -4.44 -13.86 16.43
C ALA A 406 -3.51 -13.05 17.34
N GLY A 407 -3.78 -13.01 18.65
CA GLY A 407 -2.95 -12.31 19.64
C GLY A 407 -1.55 -12.91 19.78
N VAL A 408 -1.44 -14.24 19.88
CA VAL A 408 -0.13 -14.91 19.91
C VAL A 408 0.65 -14.66 18.61
N ALA A 409 -0.02 -14.77 17.45
CA ALA A 409 0.60 -14.43 16.17
C ALA A 409 1.04 -12.96 16.12
N GLY A 410 0.24 -12.05 16.67
CA GLY A 410 0.53 -10.63 16.81
C GLY A 410 1.81 -10.36 17.60
N VAL A 411 1.95 -10.99 18.77
CA VAL A 411 3.17 -10.89 19.59
C VAL A 411 4.40 -11.38 18.83
N LEU A 412 4.29 -12.52 18.14
CA LEU A 412 5.41 -13.07 17.35
C LEU A 412 5.77 -12.16 16.16
N GLY A 413 4.79 -11.61 15.45
CA GLY A 413 5.04 -10.68 14.34
C GLY A 413 5.64 -9.35 14.82
N GLY A 414 5.14 -8.83 15.95
CA GLY A 414 5.71 -7.66 16.60
C GLY A 414 7.15 -7.89 17.03
N ALA A 415 7.46 -9.06 17.62
CA ALA A 415 8.82 -9.45 18.00
C ALA A 415 9.79 -9.44 16.81
N LEU A 416 9.34 -9.91 15.64
CA LEU A 416 10.12 -9.91 14.40
C LEU A 416 10.32 -8.51 13.80
N ALA A 417 9.53 -7.52 14.21
CA ALA A 417 9.63 -6.13 13.77
C ALA A 417 10.24 -5.19 14.83
N VAL A 418 10.68 -5.72 15.98
CA VAL A 418 11.18 -4.91 17.11
C VAL A 418 12.23 -3.87 16.72
N PRO A 419 13.29 -4.20 15.94
CA PRO A 419 14.30 -3.19 15.62
C PRO A 419 13.72 -1.96 14.92
N PHE A 420 12.74 -2.17 14.03
CA PHE A 420 12.03 -1.10 13.34
C PHE A 420 11.08 -0.35 14.28
N LEU A 421 10.29 -1.09 15.07
CA LEU A 421 9.30 -0.50 15.99
C LEU A 421 9.94 0.34 17.10
N LEU A 422 11.17 0.04 17.51
CA LEU A 422 11.92 0.85 18.47
C LEU A 422 12.50 2.13 17.85
N GLY A 423 12.80 2.11 16.54
CA GLY A 423 13.31 3.27 15.81
C GLY A 423 12.21 4.21 15.27
N ALA A 424 11.01 3.69 15.01
CA ALA A 424 9.87 4.50 14.56
C ALA A 424 9.26 5.28 15.75
N GLY A 425 9.32 6.61 15.70
CA GLY A 425 8.97 7.50 16.82
C GLY A 425 7.60 7.23 17.48
N ALA A 426 7.60 7.27 18.82
CA ALA A 426 6.50 6.88 19.72
C ALA A 426 5.38 7.92 19.89
N GLY A 427 4.93 8.57 18.82
CA GLY A 427 4.02 9.72 18.87
C GLY A 427 2.54 9.47 18.50
N ARG A 428 2.12 8.21 18.30
CA ARG A 428 0.80 7.88 17.72
C ARG A 428 -0.19 7.44 18.80
N GLU A 429 -1.31 8.15 18.90
CA GLU A 429 -2.40 7.83 19.83
C GLU A 429 -3.63 7.34 19.05
N VAL A 430 -4.36 6.35 19.58
CA VAL A 430 -5.66 5.95 19.03
C VAL A 430 -6.76 6.79 19.69
N ALA A 431 -7.57 7.47 18.90
CA ALA A 431 -8.65 8.34 19.36
C ALA A 431 -10.00 7.94 18.75
N PHE A 432 -11.10 8.30 19.43
CA PHE A 432 -12.46 8.10 18.92
C PHE A 432 -12.86 9.24 17.97
N LEU A 433 -13.55 8.88 16.89
CA LEU A 433 -14.02 9.83 15.90
C LEU A 433 -15.36 10.45 16.33
N ALA A 434 -15.40 11.79 16.37
CA ALA A 434 -16.62 12.54 16.66
C ALA A 434 -17.68 12.31 15.57
N ALA A 435 -18.96 12.30 15.95
CA ALA A 435 -20.06 11.98 15.03
C ALA A 435 -20.14 12.95 13.83
N ALA A 436 -19.78 14.22 14.02
CA ALA A 436 -19.77 15.23 12.96
C ALA A 436 -18.67 15.00 11.90
N GLU A 437 -17.60 14.27 12.25
CA GLU A 437 -16.44 13.99 11.39
C GLU A 437 -16.59 12.66 10.61
N ARG A 438 -17.69 11.94 10.84
CA ARG A 438 -18.01 10.68 10.16
C ARG A 438 -18.42 10.93 8.71
N THR A 439 -18.10 9.99 7.84
CA THR A 439 -18.40 10.11 6.41
C THR A 439 -19.90 10.07 6.17
N SER A 440 -20.36 10.98 5.31
CA SER A 440 -21.75 11.03 4.84
C SER A 440 -22.13 9.74 4.09
N LEU A 441 -23.41 9.36 4.14
CA LEU A 441 -23.90 8.18 3.39
C LEU A 441 -23.57 8.28 1.87
N PRO A 442 -23.78 9.42 1.18
CA PRO A 442 -23.38 9.54 -0.22
C PRO A 442 -21.87 9.40 -0.42
N GLY A 443 -21.04 9.93 0.48
CA GLY A 443 -19.58 9.76 0.42
C GLY A 443 -19.19 8.28 0.46
N LEU A 444 -19.75 7.51 1.40
CA LEU A 444 -19.52 6.06 1.49
C LEU A 444 -19.97 5.32 0.23
N LEU A 445 -21.15 5.67 -0.32
CA LEU A 445 -21.67 5.05 -1.54
C LEU A 445 -20.87 5.44 -2.79
N LEU A 446 -20.34 6.66 -2.87
CA LEU A 446 -19.47 7.07 -3.98
C LEU A 446 -18.15 6.30 -3.96
N VAL A 447 -17.57 6.09 -2.77
CA VAL A 447 -16.29 5.38 -2.61
C VAL A 447 -16.47 3.86 -2.79
N HIS A 448 -17.48 3.27 -2.16
CA HIS A 448 -17.61 1.81 -2.03
C HIS A 448 -18.82 1.20 -2.76
N GLY A 449 -19.68 2.01 -3.38
CA GLY A 449 -21.00 1.58 -3.85
C GLY A 449 -20.98 0.41 -4.83
N ALA A 450 -19.99 0.33 -5.73
CA ALA A 450 -19.84 -0.79 -6.66
C ALA A 450 -19.68 -2.14 -5.93
N PHE A 451 -18.87 -2.16 -4.87
CA PHE A 451 -18.66 -3.34 -4.03
C PHE A 451 -19.89 -3.64 -3.19
N VAL A 452 -20.48 -2.61 -2.56
CA VAL A 452 -21.67 -2.72 -1.74
C VAL A 452 -22.84 -3.34 -2.53
N VAL A 453 -23.12 -2.83 -3.72
CA VAL A 453 -24.16 -3.39 -4.62
C VAL A 453 -23.86 -4.84 -4.99
N THR A 454 -22.60 -5.14 -5.34
CA THR A 454 -22.17 -6.51 -5.68
C THR A 454 -22.38 -7.47 -4.52
N PHE A 455 -21.97 -7.09 -3.32
CA PHE A 455 -22.04 -7.94 -2.13
C PHE A 455 -23.46 -8.10 -1.61
N TYR A 456 -24.28 -7.05 -1.65
CA TYR A 456 -25.71 -7.19 -1.34
C TYR A 456 -26.40 -8.13 -2.31
N ALA A 457 -26.22 -7.94 -3.62
CA ALA A 457 -26.81 -8.81 -4.62
C ALA A 457 -26.38 -10.28 -4.42
N TYR A 458 -25.09 -10.50 -4.15
CA TYR A 458 -24.54 -11.83 -3.85
C TYR A 458 -25.09 -12.42 -2.54
N LEU A 459 -25.05 -11.72 -1.41
CA LEU A 459 -25.46 -12.25 -0.11
C LEU A 459 -26.98 -12.51 -0.04
N LEU A 460 -27.79 -11.62 -0.62
CA LEU A 460 -29.25 -11.80 -0.67
C LEU A 460 -29.64 -13.03 -1.49
N ASP A 461 -28.94 -13.28 -2.59
CA ASP A 461 -29.10 -14.50 -3.39
C ASP A 461 -28.73 -15.75 -2.57
N ARG A 462 -27.62 -15.71 -1.83
CA ARG A 462 -27.09 -16.86 -1.07
C ARG A 462 -27.87 -17.18 0.20
N LEU A 463 -28.51 -16.20 0.80
CA LEU A 463 -29.32 -16.38 2.00
C LEU A 463 -30.75 -16.82 1.68
N SER A 464 -31.14 -16.85 0.40
CA SER A 464 -32.49 -17.22 -0.05
C SER A 464 -33.56 -16.48 0.74
N VAL A 465 -33.37 -15.16 0.88
CA VAL A 465 -34.28 -14.31 1.66
C VAL A 465 -35.56 -14.12 0.83
N ASP A 466 -36.45 -15.12 0.86
CA ASP A 466 -37.76 -15.09 0.19
C ASP A 466 -38.67 -13.96 0.74
N ARG A 467 -38.35 -13.49 1.95
CA ARG A 467 -39.03 -12.36 2.60
C ARG A 467 -38.15 -11.11 2.52
N SER A 468 -38.08 -10.52 1.32
CA SER A 468 -37.41 -9.22 1.09
C SER A 468 -37.92 -8.12 2.03
N LEU A 469 -39.19 -8.19 2.45
CA LEU A 469 -39.83 -7.20 3.32
C LEU A 469 -39.21 -7.13 4.74
N PRO A 470 -39.10 -8.20 5.56
CA PRO A 470 -38.35 -8.19 6.82
C PRO A 470 -36.90 -7.70 6.71
N LEU A 471 -36.22 -7.99 5.61
CA LEU A 471 -34.86 -7.53 5.37
C LEU A 471 -34.81 -6.04 5.02
N LEU A 472 -35.72 -5.57 4.15
CA LEU A 472 -35.91 -4.14 3.87
C LEU A 472 -36.32 -3.38 5.12
N VAL A 473 -37.19 -3.96 5.96
CA VAL A 473 -37.59 -3.41 7.27
C VAL A 473 -36.42 -3.42 8.23
N GLY A 474 -35.59 -4.46 8.26
CA GLY A 474 -34.38 -4.53 9.08
C GLY A 474 -33.33 -3.51 8.66
N VAL A 475 -33.08 -3.35 7.35
CA VAL A 475 -32.19 -2.32 6.79
C VAL A 475 -32.78 -0.93 6.99
N ALA A 476 -34.09 -0.74 6.88
CA ALA A 476 -34.75 0.54 7.14
C ALA A 476 -34.75 0.88 8.63
N ALA A 477 -34.93 -0.10 9.52
CA ALA A 477 -34.83 0.07 10.97
C ALA A 477 -33.39 0.37 11.39
N LEU A 478 -32.42 -0.35 10.83
CA LEU A 478 -31.00 -0.06 10.99
C LEU A 478 -30.66 1.33 10.42
N GLY A 479 -31.26 1.70 9.28
CA GLY A 479 -31.16 3.02 8.66
C GLY A 479 -31.70 4.13 9.54
N LEU A 480 -32.85 3.90 10.18
CA LEU A 480 -33.46 4.82 11.11
C LEU A 480 -32.63 4.94 12.40
N LEU A 481 -32.17 3.82 12.96
CA LEU A 481 -31.26 3.77 14.12
C LEU A 481 -29.91 4.42 13.82
N ALA A 482 -29.37 4.23 12.62
CA ALA A 482 -28.13 4.84 12.18
C ALA A 482 -28.29 6.34 11.94
N ALA A 483 -29.46 6.78 11.45
CA ALA A 483 -29.78 8.20 11.29
C ALA A 483 -29.91 8.88 12.66
N THR A 484 -30.53 8.24 13.65
CA THR A 484 -30.62 8.77 15.02
C THR A 484 -29.28 8.72 15.77
N ALA A 485 -28.42 7.74 15.48
CA ALA A 485 -27.09 7.59 16.09
C ALA A 485 -25.96 8.33 15.34
N ALA A 486 -26.28 9.08 14.28
CA ALA A 486 -25.30 9.72 13.39
C ALA A 486 -24.17 8.76 12.95
N LEU A 487 -24.55 7.54 12.51
CA LEU A 487 -23.62 6.47 12.11
C LEU A 487 -23.94 5.94 10.71
N PRO A 488 -23.76 6.73 9.63
CA PRO A 488 -24.11 6.33 8.26
C PRO A 488 -23.46 5.02 7.82
N VAL A 489 -22.24 4.75 8.30
CA VAL A 489 -21.51 3.52 8.03
C VAL A 489 -22.28 2.26 8.41
N ALA A 490 -23.07 2.29 9.50
CA ALA A 490 -23.84 1.15 9.93
C ALA A 490 -24.87 0.70 8.87
N VAL A 491 -25.43 1.64 8.10
CA VAL A 491 -26.35 1.33 6.99
C VAL A 491 -25.64 0.61 5.86
N VAL A 492 -24.42 1.04 5.54
CA VAL A 492 -23.66 0.54 4.39
C VAL A 492 -23.07 -0.84 4.69
N VAL A 493 -22.36 -0.98 5.81
CA VAL A 493 -21.57 -2.18 6.10
C VAL A 493 -22.15 -3.05 7.22
N GLY A 494 -23.06 -2.53 8.06
CA GLY A 494 -23.67 -3.30 9.15
C GLY A 494 -24.37 -4.57 8.66
N PRO A 495 -25.22 -4.51 7.63
CA PRO A 495 -25.82 -5.72 7.07
C PRO A 495 -24.80 -6.65 6.41
N LEU A 496 -23.72 -6.14 5.80
CA LEU A 496 -22.64 -6.97 5.27
C LEU A 496 -21.92 -7.75 6.38
N LEU A 497 -21.70 -7.12 7.54
CA LEU A 497 -21.14 -7.75 8.72
C LEU A 497 -22.08 -8.83 9.25
N VAL A 498 -23.36 -8.50 9.48
CA VAL A 498 -24.34 -9.44 10.06
C VAL A 498 -24.63 -10.60 9.11
N PHE A 499 -25.03 -10.30 7.87
CA PHE A 499 -25.37 -11.34 6.89
C PHE A 499 -24.16 -12.14 6.46
N GLY A 500 -23.00 -11.50 6.30
CA GLY A 500 -21.75 -12.20 6.00
C GLY A 500 -21.35 -13.15 7.13
N TRP A 501 -21.41 -12.70 8.39
CA TRP A 501 -21.09 -13.53 9.55
C TRP A 501 -22.05 -14.71 9.69
N VAL A 502 -23.36 -14.44 9.67
CA VAL A 502 -24.40 -15.48 9.76
C VAL A 502 -24.26 -16.48 8.63
N ALA A 503 -24.04 -16.01 7.39
CA ALA A 503 -23.87 -16.90 6.26
C ALA A 503 -22.65 -17.82 6.46
N CYS A 504 -21.53 -17.30 6.96
CA CYS A 504 -20.32 -18.10 7.22
C CYS A 504 -20.50 -19.10 8.38
N ARG A 505 -21.37 -18.81 9.36
CA ARG A 505 -21.61 -19.68 10.53
C ARG A 505 -22.76 -20.67 10.35
N THR A 506 -23.48 -20.60 9.23
CA THR A 506 -24.60 -21.49 8.90
C THR A 506 -24.28 -22.33 7.66
N ASP A 507 -25.05 -23.37 7.37
CA ASP A 507 -24.86 -24.24 6.18
C ASP A 507 -25.23 -23.55 4.84
N ARG A 508 -25.02 -22.24 4.76
CA ARG A 508 -25.30 -21.43 3.57
C ARG A 508 -24.17 -21.56 2.56
N PRO A 509 -24.46 -21.42 1.26
CA PRO A 509 -23.47 -21.63 0.21
C PRO A 509 -22.49 -20.43 0.05
N VAL A 510 -21.89 -19.92 1.13
CA VAL A 510 -20.93 -18.78 1.16
C VAL A 510 -19.53 -19.20 1.60
N GLY A 511 -18.49 -18.49 1.16
CA GLY A 511 -17.11 -18.98 1.20
C GLY A 511 -16.13 -17.93 1.66
N PHE A 512 -14.86 -18.12 1.31
CA PHE A 512 -13.80 -17.20 1.73
C PHE A 512 -13.96 -15.81 1.09
N GLU A 513 -14.66 -15.69 -0.05
CA GLU A 513 -15.12 -14.39 -0.56
C GLU A 513 -15.91 -13.60 0.49
N THR A 514 -16.76 -14.27 1.28
CA THR A 514 -17.55 -13.63 2.33
C THR A 514 -16.70 -13.25 3.54
N VAL A 515 -15.65 -14.02 3.84
CA VAL A 515 -14.64 -13.64 4.84
C VAL A 515 -13.97 -12.32 4.44
N LEU A 516 -13.63 -12.15 3.15
CA LEU A 516 -13.07 -10.90 2.63
C LEU A 516 -14.09 -9.75 2.61
N ILE A 517 -15.37 -10.03 2.35
CA ILE A 517 -16.47 -9.04 2.47
C ILE A 517 -16.53 -8.53 3.92
N VAL A 518 -16.58 -9.44 4.90
CA VAL A 518 -16.61 -9.10 6.33
C VAL A 518 -15.34 -8.35 6.74
N ALA A 519 -14.16 -8.75 6.24
CA ALA A 519 -12.91 -8.07 6.53
C ALA A 519 -12.93 -6.60 6.10
N GLY A 520 -13.26 -6.30 4.83
CA GLY A 520 -13.33 -4.90 4.38
C GLY A 520 -14.48 -4.13 5.04
N ALA A 521 -15.61 -4.78 5.35
CA ALA A 521 -16.71 -4.16 6.08
C ALA A 521 -16.29 -3.75 7.49
N GLY A 522 -15.50 -4.60 8.16
CA GLY A 522 -14.91 -4.31 9.47
C GLY A 522 -13.93 -3.16 9.40
N LEU A 523 -13.04 -3.14 8.41
CA LEU A 523 -12.09 -2.03 8.21
C LEU A 523 -12.80 -0.69 7.97
N VAL A 524 -13.82 -0.65 7.10
CA VAL A 524 -14.65 0.55 6.88
C VAL A 524 -15.35 0.98 8.17
N ALA A 525 -15.90 0.05 8.94
CA ALA A 525 -16.52 0.37 10.22
C ALA A 525 -15.52 0.93 11.24
N ILE A 526 -14.32 0.35 11.33
CA ILE A 526 -13.27 0.76 12.28
C ILE A 526 -12.86 2.22 12.02
N VAL A 527 -12.57 2.60 10.77
CA VAL A 527 -12.09 3.97 10.47
C VAL A 527 -13.15 5.06 10.62
N GLU A 528 -14.41 4.67 10.75
CA GLU A 528 -15.55 5.56 11.04
C GLU A 528 -15.82 5.69 12.55
N LEU A 529 -15.10 4.93 13.38
CA LEU A 529 -15.24 4.91 14.84
C LEU A 529 -13.96 5.34 15.56
N VAL A 530 -12.81 4.89 15.08
CA VAL A 530 -11.49 5.14 15.67
C VAL A 530 -10.49 5.54 14.60
N TYR A 531 -9.53 6.36 14.99
CA TYR A 531 -8.44 6.78 14.12
C TYR A 531 -7.12 6.92 14.90
N VAL A 532 -6.02 6.85 14.16
CA VAL A 532 -4.69 7.16 14.71
C VAL A 532 -4.46 8.65 14.56
N LYS A 533 -4.32 9.34 15.70
CA LYS A 533 -3.96 10.75 15.79
C LYS A 533 -2.46 10.88 15.57
N GLU A 534 -2.11 11.64 14.55
CA GLU A 534 -0.74 11.86 14.08
C GLU A 534 -0.58 13.32 13.61
N GLN A 535 0.66 13.79 13.42
CA GLN A 535 0.96 15.22 13.13
C GLN A 535 1.23 15.52 11.64
N ALA A 536 1.23 14.51 10.78
CA ALA A 536 1.45 14.58 9.34
C ALA A 536 0.17 14.85 8.52
N GLY A 537 -1.02 14.88 9.15
CA GLY A 537 -2.27 15.12 8.45
C GLY A 537 -3.42 15.65 9.32
N PRO A 538 -4.47 16.22 8.70
CA PRO A 538 -5.67 16.61 9.41
C PRO A 538 -6.43 15.38 9.92
N LEU A 539 -6.78 15.41 11.21
CA LEU A 539 -7.71 14.50 11.85
C LEU A 539 -7.42 13.01 11.55
N ARG A 540 -8.21 12.37 10.69
CA ARG A 540 -8.10 10.94 10.32
C ARG A 540 -7.56 10.69 8.91
N MET A 541 -6.97 11.69 8.26
CA MET A 541 -6.55 11.62 6.85
C MET A 541 -5.76 10.34 6.54
N ASN A 542 -4.66 10.08 7.25
CA ASN A 542 -3.84 8.90 6.99
C ASN A 542 -4.54 7.58 7.38
N THR A 543 -5.36 7.58 8.42
CA THR A 543 -6.15 6.40 8.79
C THR A 543 -7.06 5.98 7.64
N VAL A 544 -7.79 6.93 7.03
CA VAL A 544 -8.66 6.65 5.87
C VAL A 544 -7.82 6.29 4.65
N PHE A 545 -6.77 7.07 4.36
CA PHE A 545 -5.91 6.86 3.20
C PHE A 545 -5.34 5.43 3.14
N LYS A 546 -4.60 5.05 4.18
CA LYS A 546 -3.87 3.78 4.20
C LYS A 546 -4.83 2.60 4.35
N THR A 547 -5.94 2.76 5.08
CA THR A 547 -6.90 1.66 5.30
C THR A 547 -7.83 1.45 4.10
N TYR A 548 -8.28 2.50 3.40
CA TYR A 548 -9.17 2.33 2.24
C TYR A 548 -8.49 1.65 1.07
N MET A 549 -7.17 1.78 0.92
CA MET A 549 -6.40 0.97 -0.04
C MET A 549 -6.51 -0.53 0.28
N GLN A 550 -6.40 -0.90 1.57
CA GLN A 550 -6.56 -2.29 2.01
C GLN A 550 -7.99 -2.80 1.76
N VAL A 551 -9.00 -1.97 2.08
CA VAL A 551 -10.41 -2.28 1.78
C VAL A 551 -10.59 -2.54 0.30
N TRP A 552 -10.07 -1.68 -0.58
CA TRP A 552 -10.21 -1.83 -2.03
C TRP A 552 -9.62 -3.14 -2.53
N VAL A 553 -8.43 -3.49 -2.09
CA VAL A 553 -7.73 -4.68 -2.56
C VAL A 553 -8.43 -5.96 -2.08
N LEU A 554 -8.90 -6.00 -0.83
CA LEU A 554 -9.67 -7.13 -0.29
C LEU A 554 -11.05 -7.26 -0.97
N TRP A 555 -11.78 -6.15 -1.08
CA TRP A 555 -13.12 -6.14 -1.69
C TRP A 555 -13.09 -6.29 -3.20
N GLY A 556 -12.10 -5.76 -3.92
CA GLY A 556 -11.92 -6.01 -5.35
C GLY A 556 -11.68 -7.48 -5.65
N THR A 557 -10.88 -8.14 -4.82
CA THR A 557 -10.67 -9.59 -4.90
C THR A 557 -11.96 -10.37 -4.58
N ALA A 558 -12.68 -9.97 -3.52
CA ALA A 558 -13.94 -10.57 -3.13
C ALA A 558 -15.03 -10.41 -4.22
N ALA A 559 -15.14 -9.21 -4.82
CA ALA A 559 -16.06 -8.90 -5.90
C ALA A 559 -15.75 -9.71 -7.15
N GLY A 560 -14.46 -9.93 -7.44
CA GLY A 560 -14.02 -10.83 -8.48
C GLY A 560 -14.55 -12.26 -8.30
N ALA A 561 -14.59 -12.78 -7.08
CA ALA A 561 -15.18 -14.10 -6.81
C ALA A 561 -16.73 -14.07 -6.76
N ALA A 562 -17.31 -13.07 -6.09
CA ALA A 562 -18.74 -12.96 -5.82
C ALA A 562 -19.57 -12.67 -7.08
N LEU A 563 -19.10 -11.76 -7.96
CA LEU A 563 -19.88 -11.30 -9.10
C LEU A 563 -20.11 -12.40 -10.15
N PRO A 564 -19.09 -13.18 -10.59
CA PRO A 564 -19.32 -14.31 -11.48
C PRO A 564 -20.12 -15.44 -10.81
N ALA A 565 -19.96 -15.63 -9.49
CA ALA A 565 -20.75 -16.60 -8.74
C ALA A 565 -22.24 -16.21 -8.68
N PHE A 566 -22.54 -14.91 -8.61
CA PHE A 566 -23.91 -14.37 -8.68
C PHE A 566 -24.55 -14.57 -10.07
N VAL A 567 -23.77 -14.39 -11.15
CA VAL A 567 -24.26 -14.53 -12.54
C VAL A 567 -24.39 -16.00 -12.99
N ARG A 568 -23.41 -16.84 -12.66
CA ARG A 568 -23.28 -18.19 -13.25
C ARG A 568 -24.02 -19.29 -12.52
N TRP A 569 -24.47 -19.10 -11.29
CA TRP A 569 -24.97 -20.22 -10.51
C TRP A 569 -26.34 -20.71 -11.01
N ALA A 570 -26.28 -21.82 -11.73
CA ALA A 570 -27.31 -22.83 -11.86
C ALA A 570 -27.05 -23.93 -10.83
N GLY A 571 -28.09 -24.34 -10.12
CA GLY A 571 -28.02 -25.28 -9.00
C GLY A 571 -27.22 -26.55 -9.28
N GLY A 572 -26.53 -27.05 -8.24
CA GLY A 572 -26.15 -28.46 -8.18
C GLY A 572 -27.40 -29.36 -8.11
N ALA A 573 -27.22 -30.67 -8.26
CA ALA A 573 -28.32 -31.65 -8.38
C ALA A 573 -29.39 -31.59 -7.26
N ASP A 574 -29.05 -31.03 -6.08
CA ASP A 574 -29.95 -30.88 -4.93
C ASP A 574 -30.35 -29.43 -4.61
N ALA A 575 -29.99 -28.45 -5.45
CA ALA A 575 -30.36 -27.05 -5.23
C ALA A 575 -31.76 -26.77 -5.81
N PRO A 576 -32.61 -25.97 -5.12
CA PRO A 576 -33.93 -25.62 -5.60
C PRO A 576 -33.85 -25.11 -7.03
N SER A 577 -34.77 -25.60 -7.87
CA SER A 577 -34.85 -25.36 -9.30
C SER A 577 -34.55 -23.90 -9.66
N LEU A 578 -33.58 -23.75 -10.57
CA LEU A 578 -33.15 -22.51 -11.21
C LEU A 578 -34.27 -21.45 -11.38
N PRO A 579 -34.02 -20.17 -11.06
CA PRO A 579 -34.93 -19.09 -11.43
C PRO A 579 -34.95 -18.93 -12.97
N GLY A 580 -36.13 -18.65 -13.54
CA GLY A 580 -36.34 -18.60 -14.99
C GLY A 580 -35.40 -17.66 -15.76
N THR A 581 -35.34 -17.80 -17.09
CA THR A 581 -34.44 -17.05 -18.01
C THR A 581 -34.41 -15.53 -17.77
N ARG A 582 -35.53 -14.92 -17.37
CA ARG A 582 -35.62 -13.49 -17.02
C ARG A 582 -34.74 -13.09 -15.83
N SER A 583 -34.62 -13.95 -14.80
CA SER A 583 -33.77 -13.69 -13.62
C SER A 583 -32.29 -13.70 -13.98
N ARG A 584 -31.86 -14.62 -14.85
CA ARG A 584 -30.47 -14.69 -15.33
C ARG A 584 -30.05 -13.43 -16.09
N TRP A 585 -30.91 -12.91 -16.96
CA TRP A 585 -30.65 -11.66 -17.68
C TRP A 585 -30.53 -10.47 -16.72
N LEU A 586 -31.42 -10.35 -15.73
CA LEU A 586 -31.34 -9.29 -14.72
C LEU A 586 -30.01 -9.32 -13.96
N ARG A 587 -29.56 -10.50 -13.53
CA ARG A 587 -28.27 -10.67 -12.82
C ARG A 587 -27.08 -10.30 -13.71
N ALA A 588 -27.10 -10.73 -14.97
CA ALA A 588 -26.08 -10.38 -15.94
C ALA A 588 -26.05 -8.87 -16.22
N THR A 589 -27.21 -8.23 -16.40
CA THR A 589 -27.34 -6.79 -16.58
C THR A 589 -26.79 -6.02 -15.37
N LEU A 590 -27.11 -6.44 -14.14
CA LEU A 590 -26.55 -5.82 -12.94
C LEU A 590 -25.02 -5.96 -12.89
N ALA A 591 -24.49 -7.14 -13.20
CA ALA A 591 -23.05 -7.36 -13.22
C ALA A 591 -22.35 -6.47 -14.25
N VAL A 592 -22.90 -6.37 -15.46
CA VAL A 592 -22.39 -5.48 -16.51
C VAL A 592 -22.49 -4.02 -16.08
N ALA A 593 -23.61 -3.60 -15.48
CA ALA A 593 -23.79 -2.24 -15.00
C ALA A 593 -22.75 -1.85 -13.94
N VAL A 594 -22.45 -2.74 -12.99
CA VAL A 594 -21.39 -2.53 -11.99
C VAL A 594 -20.03 -2.35 -12.67
N VAL A 595 -19.66 -3.25 -13.59
CA VAL A 595 -18.37 -3.16 -14.29
C VAL A 595 -18.28 -1.84 -15.07
N VAL A 596 -19.29 -1.54 -15.90
CA VAL A 596 -19.34 -0.31 -16.71
C VAL A 596 -19.32 0.94 -15.84
N ALA A 597 -19.95 0.95 -14.67
CA ALA A 597 -19.93 2.09 -13.76
C ALA A 597 -18.52 2.40 -13.20
N THR A 598 -17.60 1.43 -13.23
CA THR A 598 -16.23 1.57 -12.68
C THR A 598 -15.16 1.80 -13.75
N VAL A 599 -15.52 1.87 -15.03
CA VAL A 599 -14.59 2.07 -16.17
C VAL A 599 -14.28 3.55 -16.49
N PRO A 600 -15.23 4.51 -16.42
CA PRO A 600 -15.03 5.84 -17.00
C PRO A 600 -13.79 6.60 -16.53
N TYR A 601 -13.43 6.45 -15.25
CA TYR A 601 -12.22 7.06 -14.71
C TYR A 601 -10.97 6.58 -15.44
N ALA A 602 -10.84 5.27 -15.68
CA ALA A 602 -9.68 4.70 -16.35
C ALA A 602 -9.53 5.27 -17.76
N GLY A 603 -10.62 5.35 -18.52
CA GLY A 603 -10.61 5.92 -19.87
C GLY A 603 -10.15 7.39 -19.89
N LEU A 604 -10.74 8.22 -19.03
CA LEU A 604 -10.43 9.66 -18.99
C LEU A 604 -9.03 9.93 -18.43
N ALA A 605 -8.64 9.26 -17.34
CA ALA A 605 -7.36 9.47 -16.69
C ALA A 605 -6.20 8.97 -17.57
N LEU A 606 -6.33 7.80 -18.20
CA LEU A 606 -5.30 7.29 -19.10
C LEU A 606 -5.18 8.17 -20.36
N SER A 607 -6.28 8.61 -20.98
CA SER A 607 -6.21 9.51 -22.13
C SER A 607 -5.41 10.77 -21.78
N ALA A 608 -5.79 11.45 -20.68
CA ALA A 608 -5.10 12.65 -20.24
C ALA A 608 -3.60 12.42 -19.95
N HIS A 609 -3.22 11.24 -19.47
CA HIS A 609 -1.84 10.89 -19.18
C HIS A 609 -1.01 10.67 -20.45
N PHE A 610 -1.58 9.97 -21.45
CA PHE A 610 -0.91 9.71 -22.73
C PHE A 610 -0.89 10.92 -23.66
N ASP A 611 -1.83 11.86 -23.51
CA ASP A 611 -1.86 13.11 -24.27
C ASP A 611 -0.78 14.12 -23.81
N ALA A 612 -0.25 13.95 -22.60
CA ALA A 612 0.64 14.94 -21.96
C ALA A 612 2.11 14.88 -22.38
N SER A 613 2.58 13.81 -23.04
CA SER A 613 4.01 13.59 -23.28
C SER A 613 4.34 13.16 -24.71
N THR A 614 5.41 13.74 -25.26
CA THR A 614 5.91 13.48 -26.60
C THR A 614 7.27 12.77 -26.62
N ASP A 615 7.94 12.59 -25.48
CA ASP A 615 9.25 11.93 -25.36
C ASP A 615 9.25 10.85 -24.25
N PRO A 616 8.80 9.63 -24.54
CA PRO A 616 8.70 8.58 -23.54
C PRO A 616 10.06 8.09 -23.02
N THR A 617 10.19 7.99 -21.68
CA THR A 617 11.35 7.42 -20.99
C THR A 617 10.95 6.83 -19.64
N LEU A 618 11.73 5.90 -19.11
CA LEU A 618 11.61 5.42 -17.73
C LEU A 618 12.51 6.15 -16.73
N ASP A 619 13.33 7.10 -17.18
CA ASP A 619 14.21 7.88 -16.31
C ASP A 619 13.39 8.82 -15.43
N ALA A 620 13.31 8.49 -14.14
CA ALA A 620 12.56 9.23 -13.14
C ALA A 620 13.10 10.65 -12.92
N THR A 621 14.37 10.91 -13.25
CA THR A 621 15.07 12.17 -13.00
C THR A 621 15.21 13.05 -14.24
N ARG A 622 14.76 12.60 -15.43
CA ARG A 622 14.89 13.37 -16.68
C ARG A 622 14.26 14.76 -16.62
N PHE A 623 13.22 14.93 -15.81
CA PHE A 623 12.57 16.23 -15.62
C PHE A 623 13.53 17.28 -15.03
N VAL A 624 14.58 16.86 -14.29
CA VAL A 624 15.54 17.79 -13.67
C VAL A 624 16.30 18.56 -14.74
N GLU A 625 16.85 17.88 -15.76
CA GLU A 625 17.54 18.55 -16.87
C GLU A 625 16.59 19.37 -17.75
N ARG A 626 15.32 18.94 -17.87
CA ARG A 626 14.33 19.60 -18.72
C ARG A 626 13.74 20.87 -18.08
N ASP A 627 13.37 20.77 -16.80
CA ASP A 627 12.57 21.78 -16.10
C ASP A 627 13.43 22.65 -15.18
N HIS A 628 14.60 22.15 -14.75
CA HIS A 628 15.54 22.82 -13.83
C HIS A 628 17.00 22.79 -14.36
N PRO A 629 17.25 23.20 -15.62
CA PRO A 629 18.55 23.02 -16.28
C PRO A 629 19.71 23.72 -15.57
N ASP A 630 19.45 24.81 -14.84
CA ASP A 630 20.50 25.56 -14.15
C ASP A 630 20.91 24.91 -12.82
N GLU A 631 20.04 24.12 -12.19
CA GLU A 631 20.33 23.39 -10.96
C GLU A 631 20.83 21.96 -11.23
N ALA A 632 20.47 21.39 -12.40
CA ALA A 632 20.81 20.02 -12.77
C ALA A 632 22.31 19.68 -12.67
N PRO A 633 23.27 20.52 -13.15
CA PRO A 633 24.69 20.21 -13.03
C PRO A 633 25.19 20.22 -11.59
N ALA A 634 24.59 21.05 -10.72
CA ALA A 634 24.93 21.10 -9.30
C ALA A 634 24.41 19.85 -8.56
N ILE A 635 23.20 19.39 -8.88
CA ILE A 635 22.64 18.13 -8.35
C ILE A 635 23.51 16.95 -8.81
N ALA A 636 23.93 16.91 -10.08
CA ALA A 636 24.84 15.88 -10.58
C ALA A 636 26.21 15.90 -9.89
N TYR A 637 26.73 17.09 -9.56
CA TYR A 637 27.94 17.22 -8.76
C TYR A 637 27.78 16.60 -7.37
N VAL A 638 26.68 16.90 -6.67
CA VAL A 638 26.37 16.32 -5.35
C VAL A 638 26.18 14.81 -5.42
N ASP A 639 25.52 14.30 -6.47
CA ASP A 639 25.33 12.86 -6.67
C ASP A 639 26.67 12.12 -6.83
N GLY A 640 27.63 12.75 -7.51
CA GLY A 640 28.99 12.21 -7.70
C GLY A 640 29.86 12.15 -6.44
N LEU A 641 29.42 12.73 -5.32
CA LEU A 641 30.17 12.69 -4.06
C LEU A 641 30.18 11.27 -3.47
N SER A 642 31.37 10.81 -3.06
CA SER A 642 31.54 9.50 -2.44
C SER A 642 31.07 9.49 -0.98
N GLY A 643 30.47 8.38 -0.55
CA GLY A 643 30.05 8.20 0.84
C GLY A 643 28.74 8.93 1.15
N ARG A 644 28.65 9.51 2.35
CA ARG A 644 27.46 10.17 2.89
C ARG A 644 27.84 11.50 3.55
N PRO A 645 28.38 12.46 2.79
CA PRO A 645 28.76 13.74 3.35
C PRO A 645 27.52 14.52 3.80
N THR A 646 27.64 15.35 4.84
CA THR A 646 26.50 16.17 5.28
C THR A 646 26.44 17.48 4.49
N LEU A 647 25.26 17.77 3.94
CA LEU A 647 24.94 19.02 3.27
C LEU A 647 24.28 20.01 4.23
N LEU A 648 24.56 21.30 4.06
CA LEU A 648 23.73 22.39 4.55
C LEU A 648 22.92 22.97 3.38
N SER A 649 21.60 22.83 3.43
CA SER A 649 20.65 23.42 2.46
C SER A 649 19.49 24.07 3.20
N ALA A 650 18.77 24.99 2.57
CA ALA A 650 17.57 25.59 3.15
C ALA A 650 16.56 24.50 3.54
N PRO A 651 15.93 24.62 4.72
CA PRO A 651 14.97 23.64 5.18
C PRO A 651 13.64 23.84 4.46
N ALA A 652 13.05 22.72 4.01
CA ALA A 652 11.78 22.67 3.31
C ALA A 652 10.60 22.66 4.30
N THR A 653 10.54 23.72 5.10
CA THR A 653 9.43 24.00 6.01
C THR A 653 8.95 25.41 5.75
N GLY A 654 7.66 25.52 5.40
CA GLY A 654 6.97 26.80 5.18
C GLY A 654 6.86 27.68 6.44
N ARG A 655 7.62 27.35 7.49
CA ARG A 655 7.61 27.95 8.82
C ARG A 655 9.04 28.23 9.27
N TYR A 656 9.30 29.48 9.63
CA TYR A 656 10.53 29.91 10.28
C TYR A 656 10.23 30.17 11.77
N PRO A 657 10.84 29.41 12.70
CA PRO A 657 10.75 29.64 14.13
C PRO A 657 11.74 30.73 14.57
N GLY A 658 11.37 32.00 14.40
CA GLY A 658 12.27 33.12 14.71
C GLY A 658 12.22 33.57 16.16
N PRO A 659 13.15 34.46 16.57
CA PRO A 659 13.21 34.98 17.93
C PRO A 659 11.93 35.72 18.36
N ASN A 660 11.12 36.20 17.40
CA ASN A 660 9.85 36.90 17.63
C ASN A 660 8.60 36.05 17.32
N GLY A 661 8.73 34.73 17.16
CA GLY A 661 7.64 33.81 16.85
C GLY A 661 7.73 33.21 15.45
N ASP A 662 6.69 32.46 15.07
CA ASP A 662 6.63 31.78 13.78
C ASP A 662 6.19 32.73 12.66
N TYR A 663 6.90 32.68 11.53
CA TYR A 663 6.45 33.36 10.30
C TYR A 663 6.56 32.44 9.08
N PRO A 664 5.68 32.61 8.08
CA PRO A 664 5.77 31.86 6.84
C PRO A 664 7.09 32.15 6.13
N ALA A 665 7.83 31.11 5.76
CA ALA A 665 9.08 31.25 5.02
C ALA A 665 9.16 30.14 3.96
N PRO A 666 9.06 30.47 2.65
CA PRO A 666 9.34 29.49 1.61
C PRO A 666 10.81 29.04 1.69
N PRO A 667 11.14 27.82 1.22
CA PRO A 667 10.22 26.86 0.58
C PRO A 667 9.42 26.04 1.62
N GLY A 668 8.14 25.81 1.31
CA GLY A 668 7.33 24.80 2.00
C GLY A 668 7.32 23.49 1.23
N MET A 669 6.93 22.39 1.87
CA MET A 669 6.84 21.06 1.26
C MET A 669 6.03 21.03 -0.05
N TYR A 670 6.25 19.99 -0.86
CA TYR A 670 5.57 19.77 -2.14
C TYR A 670 5.84 20.85 -3.19
N SER A 671 7.08 21.35 -3.22
CA SER A 671 7.61 22.21 -4.30
C SER A 671 8.98 21.73 -4.73
N TRP A 672 9.44 22.15 -5.91
CA TRP A 672 10.80 21.86 -6.39
C TRP A 672 11.88 22.30 -5.37
N ASP A 673 11.76 23.53 -4.86
CA ASP A 673 12.70 24.14 -3.92
C ASP A 673 12.76 23.42 -2.55
N SER A 674 11.95 22.38 -2.34
CA SER A 674 11.92 21.59 -1.12
C SER A 674 13.07 20.57 -1.08
N SER A 675 14.30 21.02 -0.87
CA SER A 675 15.48 20.15 -0.70
C SER A 675 15.71 19.16 -1.88
N PRO A 676 15.79 19.63 -3.14
CA PRO A 676 15.95 18.75 -4.30
C PRO A 676 17.28 18.00 -4.28
N ALA A 677 18.38 18.63 -3.88
CA ALA A 677 19.70 17.99 -3.80
C ALA A 677 19.69 16.76 -2.89
N ALA A 678 19.16 16.89 -1.66
CA ALA A 678 19.10 15.77 -0.73
C ALA A 678 18.17 14.65 -1.22
N SER A 679 16.98 15.02 -1.72
CA SER A 679 15.95 14.07 -2.15
C SER A 679 16.34 13.28 -3.40
N LEU A 680 17.12 13.88 -4.32
CA LEU A 680 17.50 13.28 -5.60
C LEU A 680 18.85 12.55 -5.57
N THR A 681 19.70 12.80 -4.57
CA THR A 681 21.05 12.22 -4.51
C THR A 681 21.24 11.26 -3.33
N GLY A 682 20.44 11.37 -2.27
CA GLY A 682 20.62 10.63 -1.03
C GLY A 682 21.70 11.20 -0.11
N VAL A 683 22.31 12.33 -0.47
CA VAL A 683 23.22 13.08 0.41
C VAL A 683 22.37 13.77 1.49
N PRO A 684 22.58 13.49 2.78
CA PRO A 684 21.72 14.01 3.84
C PRO A 684 21.93 15.51 4.05
N THR A 685 20.85 16.21 4.40
CA THR A 685 20.92 17.62 4.84
C THR A 685 20.54 17.76 6.32
N VAL A 686 21.06 18.79 6.98
CA VAL A 686 20.83 19.07 8.41
C VAL A 686 19.33 19.07 8.75
N ALA A 687 18.52 19.75 7.93
CA ALA A 687 17.07 19.75 8.02
C ALA A 687 16.45 19.88 6.61
N GLY A 688 15.66 18.87 6.21
CA GLY A 688 14.95 18.81 4.93
C GLY A 688 13.47 19.15 5.04
N TRP A 689 12.57 18.21 4.71
CA TRP A 689 11.12 18.44 4.73
C TRP A 689 10.54 18.45 6.14
N GLY A 690 9.52 19.31 6.35
CA GLY A 690 8.69 19.31 7.55
C GLY A 690 7.95 18.00 7.84
N HIS A 691 7.99 17.03 6.92
CA HIS A 691 7.50 15.66 7.10
C HIS A 691 8.10 14.99 8.35
N GLU A 692 9.34 15.33 8.69
CA GLU A 692 10.06 14.86 9.88
C GLU A 692 9.31 15.14 11.20
N ILE A 693 8.46 16.17 11.24
CA ILE A 693 7.62 16.46 12.41
C ILE A 693 6.72 15.27 12.76
N GLY A 694 6.22 14.54 11.74
CA GLY A 694 5.37 13.37 11.93
C GLY A 694 6.08 12.18 12.58
N TYR A 695 7.41 12.14 12.56
CA TYR A 695 8.21 11.03 13.06
C TYR A 695 9.00 11.39 14.32
N ARG A 696 9.57 12.60 14.36
CA ARG A 696 10.48 13.08 15.42
C ARG A 696 9.81 14.08 16.35
N GLY A 697 8.66 14.64 15.95
CA GLY A 697 7.98 15.70 16.67
C GLY A 697 8.47 17.10 16.29
N SER A 698 7.65 18.10 16.62
CA SER A 698 7.88 19.49 16.22
C SER A 698 9.15 20.11 16.83
N ALA A 699 9.43 19.87 18.11
CA ALA A 699 10.54 20.52 18.79
C ALA A 699 11.93 20.10 18.27
N PRO A 700 12.24 18.81 18.07
CA PRO A 700 13.52 18.40 17.47
C PRO A 700 13.72 18.95 16.06
N TYR A 701 12.67 18.87 15.22
CA TYR A 701 12.74 19.37 13.86
C TYR A 701 12.96 20.89 13.79
N LEU A 702 12.13 21.67 14.49
CA LEU A 702 12.26 23.13 14.52
C LEU A 702 13.52 23.62 15.23
N GLY A 703 14.19 22.77 16.02
CA GLY A 703 15.52 23.05 16.54
C GLY A 703 16.56 23.11 15.42
N ARG A 704 16.60 22.07 14.57
CA ARG A 704 17.53 22.03 13.43
C ARG A 704 17.24 23.09 12.37
N VAL A 705 15.97 23.40 12.13
CA VAL A 705 15.57 24.50 11.24
C VAL A 705 16.20 25.82 11.71
N ARG A 706 16.19 26.11 13.03
CA ARG A 706 16.85 27.30 13.58
C ARG A 706 18.35 27.28 13.37
N ASP A 707 18.99 26.14 13.61
CA ASP A 707 20.42 26.01 13.41
C ASP A 707 20.80 26.27 11.95
N VAL A 708 20.04 25.74 10.97
CA VAL A 708 20.27 26.02 9.54
C VAL A 708 20.05 27.50 9.22
N ASP A 709 18.96 28.08 9.72
CA ASP A 709 18.67 29.50 9.53
C ASP A 709 19.79 30.40 10.13
N ASP A 710 20.31 30.06 11.32
CA ASP A 710 21.44 30.72 11.96
C ASP A 710 22.74 30.53 11.15
N ALA A 711 22.95 29.39 10.50
CA ALA A 711 24.14 29.18 9.66
C ALA A 711 24.16 30.07 8.42
N TYR A 712 22.98 30.33 7.82
CA TYR A 712 22.85 31.19 6.64
C TYR A 712 22.77 32.69 6.94
N THR A 713 22.29 33.07 8.12
CA THR A 713 21.97 34.48 8.44
C THR A 713 22.65 35.03 9.70
N GLY A 714 23.27 34.16 10.50
CA GLY A 714 23.90 34.50 11.77
C GLY A 714 25.29 35.14 11.62
N SER A 715 25.97 35.30 12.76
CA SER A 715 27.37 35.75 12.79
C SER A 715 28.30 34.61 12.36
N PRO A 716 29.55 34.91 11.92
CA PRO A 716 30.53 33.88 11.57
C PRO A 716 30.70 32.80 12.64
N GLU A 717 30.67 33.17 13.93
CA GLU A 717 30.77 32.22 15.04
C GLU A 717 29.59 31.24 15.07
N ARG A 718 28.38 31.69 14.74
CA ARG A 718 27.20 30.82 14.67
C ARG A 718 27.27 29.90 13.47
N THR A 719 27.69 30.42 12.31
CA THR A 719 27.89 29.60 11.11
C THR A 719 28.89 28.49 11.39
N VAL A 720 30.09 28.81 11.90
CA VAL A 720 31.11 27.82 12.28
C VAL A 720 30.56 26.81 13.28
N ALA A 721 29.87 27.26 14.33
CA ALA A 721 29.31 26.37 15.35
C ALA A 721 28.28 25.37 14.78
N VAL A 722 27.47 25.78 13.80
CA VAL A 722 26.50 24.89 13.16
C VAL A 722 27.19 23.92 12.20
N LEU A 723 28.16 24.40 11.40
CA LEU A 723 28.92 23.56 10.47
C LEU A 723 29.66 22.45 11.24
N ASP A 724 30.36 22.80 12.32
CA ASP A 724 31.06 21.85 13.20
C ASP A 724 30.08 20.88 13.89
N ARG A 725 29.01 21.40 14.50
CA ARG A 725 28.04 20.58 15.25
C ARG A 725 27.41 19.46 14.44
N TYR A 726 27.16 19.68 13.16
CA TYR A 726 26.53 18.70 12.27
C TYR A 726 27.52 17.99 11.35
N GLY A 727 28.83 18.31 11.43
CA GLY A 727 29.85 17.79 10.52
C GLY A 727 29.52 18.10 9.06
N VAL A 728 29.13 19.35 8.78
CA VAL A 728 28.79 19.78 7.41
C VAL A 728 30.05 19.79 6.57
N GLU A 729 30.06 19.02 5.49
CA GLU A 729 31.16 18.98 4.53
C GLU A 729 30.89 19.87 3.31
N TYR A 730 29.61 20.14 3.00
CA TYR A 730 29.22 20.95 1.86
C TYR A 730 28.09 21.93 2.20
N VAL A 731 28.19 23.16 1.70
CA VAL A 731 27.15 24.18 1.82
C VAL A 731 26.60 24.52 0.43
N TRP A 732 25.29 24.40 0.26
CA TRP A 732 24.59 24.64 -1.00
C TRP A 732 23.92 26.02 -1.01
N VAL A 733 24.23 26.87 -1.99
CA VAL A 733 23.57 28.18 -2.16
C VAL A 733 22.92 28.26 -3.53
N GLY A 734 21.63 27.91 -3.60
CA GLY A 734 20.80 27.90 -4.81
C GLY A 734 19.62 28.89 -4.76
N PRO A 735 18.63 28.70 -5.65
CA PRO A 735 17.42 29.52 -5.70
C PRO A 735 16.61 29.47 -4.40
N ALA A 736 16.48 28.30 -3.78
CA ALA A 736 15.75 28.10 -2.53
C ALA A 736 16.35 28.91 -1.36
N GLU A 737 17.67 28.87 -1.20
CA GLU A 737 18.38 29.62 -0.16
C GLU A 737 18.27 31.12 -0.40
N ARG A 738 18.42 31.57 -1.65
CA ARG A 738 18.25 32.99 -2.00
C ARG A 738 16.81 33.47 -1.80
N ALA A 739 15.83 32.64 -2.10
CA ALA A 739 14.42 32.97 -1.86
C ALA A 739 14.11 33.09 -0.37
N ARG A 740 14.71 32.24 0.47
CA ARG A 740 14.51 32.23 1.92
C ARG A 740 15.28 33.34 2.64
N TYR A 741 16.54 33.57 2.27
CA TYR A 741 17.49 34.41 3.03
C TYR A 741 17.92 35.70 2.31
N GLY A 742 17.55 35.88 1.04
CA GLY A 742 18.00 37.00 0.21
C GLY A 742 19.45 36.84 -0.22
N SER A 743 20.32 37.76 0.18
CA SER A 743 21.76 37.69 -0.13
C SER A 743 22.49 36.83 0.90
N VAL A 744 22.93 35.64 0.50
CA VAL A 744 23.77 34.75 1.33
C VAL A 744 25.25 35.13 1.15
N THR A 745 25.96 35.37 2.25
CA THR A 745 27.40 35.63 2.28
C THR A 745 28.03 34.94 3.49
N PHE A 746 29.24 34.42 3.32
CA PHE A 746 30.03 33.80 4.39
C PHE A 746 31.28 34.62 4.72
N ALA A 747 31.21 35.94 4.53
CA ALA A 747 32.31 36.83 4.88
C ALA A 747 32.66 36.71 6.36
N GLY A 748 33.94 36.49 6.68
CA GLY A 748 34.41 36.28 8.05
C GLY A 748 34.41 34.82 8.51
N VAL A 749 33.96 33.87 7.69
CA VAL A 749 34.07 32.42 7.95
C VAL A 749 35.24 31.86 7.14
N GLU A 750 36.24 31.32 7.82
CA GLU A 750 37.38 30.62 7.22
C GLU A 750 37.02 29.16 6.89
N GLY A 751 37.79 28.50 6.02
CA GLY A 751 37.57 27.10 5.65
C GLY A 751 36.45 26.83 4.62
N LEU A 752 35.79 27.85 4.07
CA LEU A 752 34.77 27.68 3.02
C LEU A 752 35.32 27.95 1.61
N THR A 753 35.52 26.89 0.83
CA THR A 753 36.03 26.99 -0.55
C THR A 753 34.95 26.67 -1.58
N PRO A 754 34.64 27.56 -2.55
CA PRO A 754 33.70 27.24 -3.62
C PRO A 754 34.30 26.16 -4.54
N VAL A 755 33.65 25.00 -4.59
CA VAL A 755 34.06 23.82 -5.39
C VAL A 755 33.21 23.59 -6.63
N PHE A 756 31.99 24.15 -6.64
CA PHE A 756 31.13 24.21 -7.81
C PHE A 756 30.50 25.59 -7.89
N ARG A 757 30.40 26.16 -9.10
CA ARG A 757 29.72 27.43 -9.33
C ARG A 757 29.18 27.53 -10.75
N ASN A 758 27.90 27.84 -10.87
CA ASN A 758 27.30 28.32 -12.10
C ASN A 758 26.43 29.56 -11.80
N GLU A 759 25.54 29.95 -12.73
CA GLU A 759 24.68 31.12 -12.54
C GLU A 759 23.63 30.92 -11.45
N ALA A 760 23.16 29.69 -11.22
CA ALA A 760 22.05 29.40 -10.31
C ALA A 760 22.49 28.84 -8.95
N VAL A 761 23.63 28.15 -8.85
CA VAL A 761 24.08 27.43 -7.65
C VAL A 761 25.58 27.63 -7.41
N THR A 762 25.93 27.86 -6.14
CA THR A 762 27.31 27.75 -5.65
C THR A 762 27.35 26.68 -4.56
N ILE A 763 28.30 25.75 -4.64
CA ILE A 763 28.56 24.75 -3.60
C ILE A 763 29.92 25.05 -2.99
N TYR A 764 29.96 25.22 -1.68
CA TYR A 764 31.18 25.37 -0.90
C TYR A 764 31.53 24.02 -0.26
N ARG A 765 32.81 23.67 -0.24
CA ARG A 765 33.36 22.61 0.61
C ARG A 765 33.84 23.25 1.91
N VAL A 766 33.54 22.61 3.02
CA VAL A 766 34.05 22.95 4.34
C VAL A 766 35.37 22.21 4.56
N ASP A 767 36.42 22.94 4.89
CA ASP A 767 37.69 22.40 5.33
C ASP A 767 37.72 22.43 6.87
N GLU A 768 37.54 21.27 7.51
CA GLU A 768 37.42 21.17 8.96
C GLU A 768 38.66 21.69 9.70
N ASP A 769 39.86 21.53 9.11
CA ASP A 769 41.12 21.94 9.74
C ASP A 769 41.30 23.47 9.70
N GLU A 770 40.63 24.15 8.77
CA GLU A 770 40.68 25.60 8.57
C GLU A 770 39.38 26.32 9.01
N LEU A 771 38.40 25.57 9.54
CA LEU A 771 37.10 26.12 9.89
C LEU A 771 37.20 27.04 11.12
N GLY A 772 37.00 28.33 10.91
CA GLY A 772 37.20 29.35 11.93
C GLY A 772 36.55 30.70 11.61
N VAL A 773 36.81 31.69 12.45
CA VAL A 773 36.39 33.08 12.25
C VAL A 773 37.62 33.93 11.96
N ALA A 774 37.54 34.74 10.89
CA ALA A 774 38.62 35.59 10.38
C ALA A 774 38.88 36.86 11.21
#